data_AF-A0A521U527-F1
#
_entry.id   AF-A0A521U527-F1
#
_cell.length_a   1.000
_cell.length_b   1.000
_cell.length_c   1.000
_cell.angle_alpha   90.00
_cell.angle_beta   90.00
_cell.angle_gamma   90.00
#
_symmetry.space_group_name_H-M   'P 1'
#
loop_
_entity.id
_entity.type
_entity.pdbx_description
1 polymer ?
#
loop_
_entity_poly.entity_id
_entity_poly.type
_entity_poly.pdbx_seq_one_letter_code
_entity_poly.pdbx_strand_id
1 'polypeptide(L)'
;MATRKNLARRALVALPVVLLSCAPEYDTRRVPAPQGTLGEEVFQVMCERVHWGESPRDLGFAAGRRPCTRGLGATESAPGVGPRATALAQMRSDLVSSIDQSMPRALYTPLDRLLVDLLPLYGPDGTGRRNDAGAWIIDTADGGTAVAEDLLPQTTRAVSQQLAAMATDASVLRALGRMSQRQGYRPPESAIGLLRPILAYDRVNDVLDAALGLFREATPTQPDGRAHPQFNQMLSVLRGEFQSAGPSTATTAGTTLDAATNLLFRTDPSLARGDRPTLVVRRDTAGNALPTSGAAAGLPTPFPTWRGPAVARDAQGRATSAGGYPWRYVDLNATVLAALSRELPGLLGAPSHAELPALQLMSGMRPLVGPRMAATRDYGGAAGRVAYQRFAADASPIVDLVHATGATLTHRDVDAVLNTAQALMSPEREALTARLVGAMLAIDEASDRVPSARMDARSVIWDDVMDVVRRIAAEPGLLEDILNAFASLQQPLPSSGLWEQSCAGSVPVQNLARAFGAYAQNRDRVEPAWSGNWNAHVPVNLNQTVDRSRPDTQDNRSVLQRLFHLVDDLNGAHLCNKPAAEIRVYYNLFGPRSIGVPGAGNIDACRLVEVPDAAAFYVRSIAGNGRAILPLEIPGIAGTLSNLARTIGVPLDSTLDGLVQSQSGIAGFNSQPTPYAIARLVFNPQPNEFLQHLMDVATVRNAGTPPPSPSPVDRQVRTLHPATIFAWEGYCFYDSIRPLATAFARHDRLNGRLDPALSPGADPRTMDPRAIDVSNGSKLFSDLLSAFHRHWATSAAGGYQSTVRCESCREGVNYSQMDGAVRYEPIVRSALDGDLLPALSSVTAELRTLDVGGGRTGLQAIASLTRGLVDTRARAMDGMPAFATPLRYRNGNTGALWADGSTPVGGVNLFYLLADGFNAMDPRFAAEPERHAEWLAARSSIVDQFLATEGSGASARFHNRALPGVTRALVAWLRERVAAHRAAGDLDAWALGLSGRLETVVRDAPFAAGTDLALALRDDPAARVAVARLLTHMMSDAAPNARTASPQATTLSALADTVQVLRADADVDPLLRSLAPAMTPRTGLVPQVLRFFDRARALDRDRALISVLGHAVERPATGNPLTPEPLTVIADAIADTNRERPGDHGPMSPQDVFYTFREVISFLTDNSRGMEQFYAIVQRRRLPQ
;
A
#
# COMPACT_ATOMS: atom_id res chain seq x y z
N MET A 1 29.34 33.15 71.37
CA MET A 1 28.42 33.93 72.23
C MET A 1 27.17 33.08 72.42
N ALA A 2 27.10 32.31 73.51
CA ALA A 2 26.55 32.76 74.80
C ALA A 2 25.01 32.94 74.70
N THR A 3 24.14 32.32 75.49
CA THR A 3 24.30 31.55 76.72
C THR A 3 22.97 30.91 77.06
N ARG A 4 23.05 29.74 77.71
CA ARG A 4 22.01 29.03 78.47
C ARG A 4 21.17 29.96 79.38
N LYS A 5 19.94 29.53 79.70
CA LYS A 5 19.48 29.44 81.10
C LYS A 5 18.40 28.37 81.29
N ASN A 6 18.87 27.26 81.85
CA ASN A 6 18.11 26.26 82.62
C ASN A 6 17.57 26.88 83.92
N LEU A 7 16.48 26.32 84.44
CA LEU A 7 16.32 25.69 85.78
C LEU A 7 14.82 25.74 86.14
N ALA A 8 14.10 24.61 86.24
CA ALA A 8 14.14 23.58 87.29
C ALA A 8 13.67 24.08 88.66
N ARG A 9 12.62 23.43 89.21
CA ARG A 9 12.64 22.80 90.56
C ARG A 9 11.31 22.14 90.96
N ARG A 10 11.45 20.86 91.34
CA ARG A 10 10.92 20.15 92.55
C ARG A 10 9.39 19.95 92.63
N ALA A 11 8.81 18.74 92.72
CA ALA A 11 9.10 17.51 93.50
C ALA A 11 9.00 17.68 95.03
N LEU A 12 7.87 17.23 95.64
CA LEU A 12 7.74 16.23 96.72
C LEU A 12 6.25 16.15 97.18
N VAL A 13 5.54 15.03 96.97
CA VAL A 13 5.36 13.84 97.85
C VAL A 13 4.21 13.98 98.87
N ALA A 14 3.14 13.17 98.70
CA ALA A 14 2.51 12.33 99.74
C ALA A 14 1.32 11.50 99.18
N LEU A 15 1.40 10.17 99.35
CA LEU A 15 0.38 9.09 99.18
C LEU A 15 -0.78 9.22 100.23
N PRO A 16 -1.86 8.37 100.27
CA PRO A 16 -2.45 7.40 99.31
C PRO A 16 -4.03 7.35 99.26
N VAL A 17 -4.55 6.67 98.22
CA VAL A 17 -5.77 5.80 98.10
C VAL A 17 -7.00 6.06 99.01
N VAL A 18 -8.15 6.47 98.43
CA VAL A 18 -9.49 5.84 98.54
C VAL A 18 -10.35 6.22 97.30
N LEU A 19 -11.10 5.22 96.84
CA LEU A 19 -12.09 5.07 95.78
C LEU A 19 -13.08 6.21 95.44
N LEU A 20 -13.52 6.14 94.17
CA LEU A 20 -14.80 6.57 93.54
C LEU A 20 -14.90 7.93 92.82
N SER A 21 -15.06 7.80 91.50
CA SER A 21 -15.86 8.63 90.57
C SER A 21 -15.61 10.14 90.50
N CYS A 22 -14.94 10.59 89.44
CA CYS A 22 -15.47 11.43 88.35
C CYS A 22 -14.31 11.88 87.44
N ALA A 23 -14.56 11.93 86.13
CA ALA A 23 -13.58 12.18 85.08
C ALA A 23 -12.78 13.49 85.25
N PRO A 24 -11.53 13.56 84.73
CA PRO A 24 -10.92 14.83 84.38
C PRO A 24 -10.58 14.94 82.89
N GLU A 25 -11.02 16.06 82.32
CA GLU A 25 -10.35 16.93 81.35
C GLU A 25 -9.60 16.28 80.18
N TYR A 26 -10.16 16.50 78.99
CA TYR A 26 -9.48 16.27 77.71
C TYR A 26 -8.17 17.05 77.64
N ASP A 27 -7.07 16.32 77.45
CA ASP A 27 -5.76 16.84 77.05
C ASP A 27 -5.87 17.53 75.68
N THR A 28 -5.67 18.85 75.65
CA THR A 28 -5.72 19.67 74.43
C THR A 28 -4.40 19.73 73.68
N ARG A 29 -3.33 19.05 74.15
CA ARG A 29 -2.08 18.93 73.40
C ARG A 29 -2.10 17.64 72.59
N ARG A 30 -2.65 17.70 71.37
CA ARG A 30 -2.39 16.67 70.35
C ARG A 30 -0.89 16.67 70.05
N VAL A 31 -0.15 15.77 70.69
CA VAL A 31 1.08 15.25 70.10
C VAL A 31 0.63 14.50 68.84
N PRO A 32 1.06 14.88 67.63
CA PRO A 32 0.75 14.11 66.44
C PRO A 32 1.25 12.69 66.70
N ALA A 33 0.37 11.69 66.57
CA ALA A 33 0.82 10.31 66.52
C ALA A 33 1.89 10.21 65.42
N PRO A 34 2.97 9.43 65.58
CA PRO A 34 3.92 9.21 64.51
C PRO A 34 3.17 8.64 63.31
N GLN A 35 2.93 9.47 62.29
CA GLN A 35 2.21 9.08 61.08
C GLN A 35 3.18 8.28 60.19
N GLY A 36 2.73 7.10 59.76
CA GLY A 36 3.44 6.29 58.77
C GLY A 36 3.46 6.97 57.41
N THR A 37 3.98 6.29 56.39
CA THR A 37 3.72 6.69 55.00
C THR A 37 2.24 6.50 54.66
N LEU A 38 1.74 7.13 53.59
CA LEU A 38 0.36 6.93 53.14
C LEU A 38 0.06 5.45 52.88
N GLY A 39 1.01 4.71 52.31
CA GLY A 39 0.90 3.26 52.11
C GLY A 39 0.72 2.50 53.41
N GLU A 40 1.44 2.85 54.48
CA GLU A 40 1.30 2.22 55.79
C GLU A 40 -0.08 2.47 56.40
N GLU A 41 -0.57 3.71 56.32
CA GLU A 41 -1.89 4.09 56.84
C GLU A 41 -3.03 3.42 56.04
N VAL A 42 -2.97 3.48 54.70
CA VAL A 42 -3.96 2.85 53.82
C VAL A 42 -3.99 1.34 54.03
N PHE A 43 -2.81 0.70 54.11
CA PHE A 43 -2.72 -0.73 54.37
C PHE A 43 -3.31 -1.09 55.73
N GLN A 44 -2.97 -0.34 56.79
CA GLN A 44 -3.47 -0.60 58.14
C GLN A 44 -5.00 -0.52 58.17
N VAL A 45 -5.59 0.55 57.63
CA VAL A 45 -7.06 0.74 57.59
C VAL A 45 -7.73 -0.37 56.77
N MET A 46 -7.14 -0.75 55.63
CA MET A 46 -7.69 -1.81 54.79
C MET A 46 -7.64 -3.17 55.51
N CYS A 47 -6.51 -3.50 56.14
CA CYS A 47 -6.33 -4.75 56.87
C CYS A 47 -7.22 -4.82 58.12
N GLU A 48 -7.32 -3.73 58.89
CA GLU A 48 -8.25 -3.60 60.02
C GLU A 48 -9.67 -3.92 59.61
N ARG A 49 -10.09 -3.37 58.46
CA ARG A 49 -11.44 -3.55 57.96
C ARG A 49 -11.71 -4.95 57.44
N VAL A 50 -10.78 -5.56 56.71
CA VAL A 50 -10.90 -6.96 56.30
C VAL A 50 -10.97 -7.87 57.53
N HIS A 51 -10.13 -7.63 58.52
CA HIS A 51 -10.12 -8.38 59.77
C HIS A 51 -11.44 -8.25 60.54
N TRP A 52 -12.00 -7.04 60.69
CA TRP A 52 -13.31 -6.87 61.33
C TRP A 52 -14.45 -7.55 60.56
N GLY A 53 -14.33 -7.66 59.24
CA GLY A 53 -15.28 -8.43 58.43
C GLY A 53 -15.24 -9.93 58.74
N GLU A 54 -14.06 -10.51 58.93
CA GLU A 54 -13.88 -11.95 59.17
C GLU A 54 -13.94 -12.34 60.65
N SER A 55 -13.53 -11.44 61.53
CA SER A 55 -13.39 -11.65 62.97
C SER A 55 -14.18 -10.59 63.76
N PRO A 56 -15.50 -10.49 63.59
CA PRO A 56 -16.33 -9.46 64.25
C PRO A 56 -16.35 -9.56 65.79
N ARG A 57 -15.81 -10.65 66.36
CA ARG A 57 -15.68 -10.86 67.81
C ARG A 57 -14.41 -10.23 68.40
N ASP A 58 -13.43 -9.84 67.59
CA ASP A 58 -12.21 -9.12 68.04
C ASP A 58 -12.46 -7.60 68.13
N LEU A 59 -13.40 -7.21 69.00
CA LEU A 59 -13.84 -5.81 69.16
C LEU A 59 -12.70 -4.87 69.61
N GLY A 60 -11.69 -5.41 70.30
CA GLY A 60 -10.51 -4.66 70.76
C GLY A 60 -9.37 -4.61 69.74
N PHE A 61 -9.52 -5.25 68.58
CA PHE A 61 -8.49 -5.38 67.56
C PHE A 61 -7.19 -6.02 68.09
N ALA A 62 -7.27 -6.89 69.10
CA ALA A 62 -6.10 -7.44 69.76
C ALA A 62 -5.38 -8.49 68.90
N ALA A 63 -6.14 -9.33 68.21
CA ALA A 63 -5.60 -10.36 67.33
C ALA A 63 -5.11 -9.76 66.00
N GLY A 64 -5.86 -8.80 65.44
CA GLY A 64 -5.52 -8.13 64.18
C GLY A 64 -4.40 -7.09 64.27
N ARG A 65 -4.08 -6.55 65.47
CA ARG A 65 -3.11 -5.45 65.62
C ARG A 65 -1.74 -5.75 65.05
N ARG A 66 -1.13 -6.90 65.38
CA ARG A 66 0.22 -7.23 64.86
C ARG A 66 0.20 -7.44 63.35
N PRO A 67 -0.67 -8.31 62.77
CA PRO A 67 -0.69 -8.56 61.33
C PRO A 67 -0.92 -7.29 60.50
N CYS A 68 -1.81 -6.39 60.93
CA CYS A 68 -2.12 -5.18 60.16
C CYS A 68 -1.13 -4.03 60.36
N THR A 69 -0.39 -3.98 61.48
CA THR A 69 0.62 -2.93 61.71
C THR A 69 2.02 -3.34 61.25
N ARG A 70 2.43 -4.60 61.47
CA ARG A 70 3.78 -5.10 61.16
C ARG A 70 3.83 -6.08 60.00
N GLY A 71 2.70 -6.57 59.51
CA GLY A 71 2.65 -7.62 58.49
C GLY A 71 2.93 -9.02 59.06
N LEU A 72 2.89 -10.00 58.17
CA LEU A 72 3.24 -11.39 58.42
C LEU A 72 4.30 -11.85 57.41
N GLY A 73 5.16 -12.79 57.81
CA GLY A 73 6.00 -13.51 56.85
C GLY A 73 5.17 -14.36 55.89
N ALA A 74 5.72 -14.70 54.71
CA ALA A 74 4.98 -15.36 53.62
C ALA A 74 4.28 -16.69 54.01
N THR A 75 4.75 -17.39 55.05
CA THR A 75 4.14 -18.63 55.57
C THR A 75 3.63 -18.48 57.01
N GLU A 76 3.72 -17.28 57.57
CA GLU A 76 3.31 -16.98 58.94
C GLU A 76 1.78 -16.87 59.00
N SER A 77 1.19 -17.53 59.99
CA SER A 77 -0.25 -17.44 60.29
C SER A 77 -0.45 -16.75 61.64
N ALA A 78 -1.59 -16.07 61.80
CA ALA A 78 -1.95 -15.36 63.03
C ALA A 78 -3.21 -15.97 63.66
N PRO A 79 -3.13 -16.56 64.87
CA PRO A 79 -4.30 -17.10 65.56
C PRO A 79 -5.36 -16.01 65.82
N GLY A 80 -6.63 -16.32 65.52
CA GLY A 80 -7.75 -15.38 65.71
C GLY A 80 -7.89 -14.32 64.62
N VAL A 81 -7.14 -14.43 63.52
CA VAL A 81 -7.23 -13.57 62.33
C VAL A 81 -7.77 -14.40 61.18
N GLY A 82 -8.68 -13.81 60.40
CA GLY A 82 -9.31 -14.49 59.27
C GLY A 82 -8.34 -14.74 58.11
N PRO A 83 -8.70 -15.65 57.18
CA PRO A 83 -7.83 -16.02 56.07
C PRO A 83 -7.54 -14.86 55.11
N ARG A 84 -8.50 -13.96 54.83
CA ARG A 84 -8.25 -12.79 53.97
C ARG A 84 -7.34 -11.77 54.65
N ALA A 85 -7.58 -11.49 55.93
CA ALA A 85 -6.71 -10.61 56.71
C ALA A 85 -5.29 -11.17 56.84
N THR A 86 -5.15 -12.51 56.93
CA THR A 86 -3.85 -13.20 56.91
C THR A 86 -3.16 -13.04 55.57
N ALA A 87 -3.85 -13.35 54.46
CA ALA A 87 -3.31 -13.19 53.10
C ALA A 87 -2.86 -11.75 52.83
N LEU A 88 -3.68 -10.78 53.25
CA LEU A 88 -3.38 -9.37 53.10
C LEU A 88 -2.17 -8.95 53.95
N ALA A 89 -2.06 -9.43 55.20
CA ALA A 89 -0.93 -9.18 56.09
C ALA A 89 0.40 -9.73 55.53
N GLN A 90 0.37 -10.85 54.81
CA GLN A 90 1.52 -11.42 54.11
C GLN A 90 1.99 -10.60 52.90
N MET A 91 1.14 -9.70 52.39
CA MET A 91 1.43 -8.82 51.26
C MET A 91 1.80 -7.39 51.67
N ARG A 92 1.91 -7.10 52.98
CA ARG A 92 2.12 -5.73 53.50
C ARG A 92 3.27 -5.01 52.83
N SER A 93 4.46 -5.62 52.74
CA SER A 93 5.65 -4.95 52.17
C SER A 93 5.43 -4.48 50.75
N ASP A 94 4.80 -5.33 49.94
CA ASP A 94 4.62 -5.11 48.51
C ASP A 94 3.51 -4.08 48.28
N LEU A 95 2.42 -4.16 49.05
CA LEU A 95 1.32 -3.20 48.98
C LEU A 95 1.72 -1.81 49.47
N VAL A 96 2.37 -1.71 50.63
CA VAL A 96 2.82 -0.42 51.19
C VAL A 96 3.76 0.27 50.20
N SER A 97 4.78 -0.45 49.70
CA SER A 97 5.72 0.12 48.73
C SER A 97 5.07 0.52 47.41
N SER A 98 4.12 -0.28 46.91
CA SER A 98 3.37 0.04 45.68
C SER A 98 2.47 1.26 45.83
N ILE A 99 1.78 1.39 46.97
CA ILE A 99 0.93 2.54 47.27
C ILE A 99 1.78 3.80 47.41
N ASP A 100 2.90 3.74 48.16
CA ASP A 100 3.81 4.87 48.35
C ASP A 100 4.51 5.30 47.06
N GLN A 101 4.80 4.35 46.16
CA GLN A 101 5.35 4.69 44.85
C GLN A 101 4.30 5.33 43.95
N SER A 102 3.07 4.81 43.94
CA SER A 102 1.97 5.36 43.13
C SER A 102 1.55 6.76 43.60
N MET A 103 1.66 7.01 44.91
CA MET A 103 1.32 8.26 45.56
C MET A 103 2.49 8.71 46.44
N PRO A 104 3.58 9.25 45.85
CA PRO A 104 4.71 9.74 46.62
C PRO A 104 4.30 10.95 47.47
N ARG A 105 5.08 11.25 48.51
CA ARG A 105 4.81 12.39 49.43
C ARG A 105 4.57 13.71 48.72
N ALA A 106 5.20 13.93 47.56
CA ALA A 106 5.01 15.12 46.73
C ALA A 106 3.55 15.29 46.22
N LEU A 107 2.80 14.19 46.10
CA LEU A 107 1.40 14.20 45.67
C LEU A 107 0.40 14.31 46.82
N TYR A 108 0.81 14.27 48.10
CA TYR A 108 -0.15 14.27 49.22
C TYR A 108 -1.02 15.54 49.25
N THR A 109 -0.41 16.72 49.12
CA THR A 109 -1.15 17.99 49.07
C THR A 109 -1.98 18.13 47.79
N PRO A 110 -1.43 17.86 46.58
CA PRO A 110 -2.24 17.80 45.35
C PRO A 110 -3.44 16.86 45.43
N LEU A 111 -3.29 15.67 46.03
CA LEU A 111 -4.38 14.71 46.17
C LEU A 111 -5.43 15.17 47.18
N ASP A 112 -5.03 15.77 48.31
CA ASP A 112 -5.97 16.33 49.28
C ASP A 112 -6.78 17.48 48.65
N ARG A 113 -6.14 18.35 47.86
CA ARG A 113 -6.84 19.38 47.08
C ARG A 113 -7.77 18.78 46.03
N LEU A 114 -7.31 17.78 45.27
CA LEU A 114 -8.13 17.11 44.27
C LEU A 114 -9.42 16.54 44.90
N LEU A 115 -9.33 15.87 46.05
CA LEU A 115 -10.51 15.31 46.73
C LEU A 115 -11.54 16.40 47.10
N VAL A 116 -11.07 17.60 47.42
CA VAL A 116 -11.91 18.75 47.76
C VAL A 116 -12.44 19.44 46.49
N ASP A 117 -11.61 19.64 45.47
CA ASP A 117 -11.99 20.28 44.22
C ASP A 117 -13.01 19.42 43.45
N LEU A 118 -13.01 18.11 43.65
CA LEU A 118 -14.00 17.18 43.10
C LEU A 118 -15.35 17.20 43.83
N LEU A 119 -15.53 17.94 44.93
CA LEU A 119 -16.79 18.03 45.68
C LEU A 119 -18.05 18.16 44.78
N PRO A 120 -18.05 18.96 43.69
CA PRO A 120 -19.20 19.09 42.79
C PRO A 120 -19.63 17.79 42.13
N LEU A 121 -18.78 16.77 42.09
CA LEU A 121 -19.02 15.48 41.43
C LEU A 121 -19.47 14.36 42.40
N TYR A 122 -19.54 14.61 43.71
CA TYR A 122 -20.00 13.63 44.71
C TYR A 122 -21.52 13.60 44.90
N GLY A 123 -22.24 14.49 44.22
CA GLY A 123 -23.69 14.67 44.40
C GLY A 123 -24.06 15.61 45.55
N PRO A 124 -25.36 15.68 45.91
CA PRO A 124 -25.87 16.61 46.92
C PRO A 124 -25.26 16.36 48.31
N ASP A 125 -24.90 17.44 49.00
CA ASP A 125 -24.28 17.41 50.35
C ASP A 125 -25.30 17.28 51.51
N GLY A 126 -26.59 17.20 51.19
CA GLY A 126 -27.68 17.09 52.15
C GLY A 126 -28.15 18.44 52.73
N THR A 127 -27.63 19.59 52.27
CA THR A 127 -28.01 20.92 52.80
C THR A 127 -29.37 21.44 52.31
N GLY A 128 -29.99 20.82 51.31
CA GLY A 128 -31.26 21.32 50.78
C GLY A 128 -31.13 22.39 49.67
N ARG A 129 -29.92 22.90 49.40
CA ARG A 129 -29.70 24.09 48.57
C ARG A 129 -29.87 23.82 47.06
N ARG A 130 -30.58 24.71 46.38
CA ARG A 130 -30.81 24.66 44.93
C ARG A 130 -30.60 26.04 44.28
N ASN A 131 -30.23 26.05 43.00
CA ASN A 131 -30.21 27.27 42.19
C ASN A 131 -31.61 27.59 41.60
N ASP A 132 -31.71 28.70 40.87
CA ASP A 132 -32.96 29.17 40.23
C ASP A 132 -33.52 28.19 39.19
N ALA A 133 -32.67 27.33 38.62
CA ALA A 133 -33.06 26.26 37.72
C ALA A 133 -33.49 24.97 38.45
N GLY A 134 -33.53 24.98 39.79
CA GLY A 134 -33.89 23.84 40.63
C GLY A 134 -32.81 22.77 40.76
N ALA A 135 -31.60 22.98 40.25
CA ALA A 135 -30.48 22.05 40.40
C ALA A 135 -29.85 22.18 41.80
N TRP A 136 -29.41 21.06 42.37
CA TRP A 136 -28.68 21.04 43.63
C TRP A 136 -27.36 21.82 43.50
N ILE A 137 -27.01 22.60 44.53
CA ILE A 137 -25.75 23.35 44.57
C ILE A 137 -24.96 23.04 45.84
N ILE A 138 -23.63 23.13 45.73
CA ILE A 138 -22.70 23.00 46.86
C ILE A 138 -21.71 24.17 46.86
N ASP A 139 -21.07 24.42 48.00
CA ASP A 139 -19.99 25.39 48.11
C ASP A 139 -18.68 24.80 47.54
N THR A 140 -17.95 25.59 46.76
CA THR A 140 -16.66 25.20 46.18
C THR A 140 -15.49 25.65 47.06
N ALA A 141 -14.32 25.04 46.85
CA ALA A 141 -13.11 25.33 47.61
C ALA A 141 -12.64 26.80 47.54
N ASP A 142 -12.99 27.49 46.44
CA ASP A 142 -12.68 28.91 46.20
C ASP A 142 -13.76 29.87 46.73
N GLY A 143 -14.72 29.39 47.51
CA GLY A 143 -15.78 30.20 48.13
C GLY A 143 -16.94 30.55 47.21
N GLY A 144 -17.01 29.93 46.01
CA GLY A 144 -18.14 30.00 45.10
C GLY A 144 -19.20 28.92 45.35
N THR A 145 -20.15 28.81 44.41
CA THR A 145 -21.13 27.71 44.38
C THR A 145 -21.10 27.00 43.03
N ALA A 146 -21.17 25.67 43.03
CA ALA A 146 -21.26 24.86 41.82
C ALA A 146 -22.49 23.94 41.85
N VAL A 147 -22.94 23.50 40.67
CA VAL A 147 -23.98 22.48 40.54
C VAL A 147 -23.43 21.15 41.05
N ALA A 148 -24.19 20.49 41.92
CA ALA A 148 -23.87 19.17 42.45
C ALA A 148 -24.34 18.08 41.48
N GLU A 149 -23.38 17.39 40.86
CA GLU A 149 -23.61 16.25 39.98
C GLU A 149 -23.23 14.96 40.71
N ASP A 150 -24.07 13.93 40.67
CA ASP A 150 -23.80 12.61 41.28
C ASP A 150 -22.85 11.75 40.41
N LEU A 151 -21.89 12.37 39.70
CA LEU A 151 -21.13 11.72 38.64
C LEU A 151 -20.15 10.67 39.15
N LEU A 152 -19.41 10.94 40.22
CA LEU A 152 -18.45 9.99 40.78
C LEU A 152 -19.17 8.76 41.38
N PRO A 153 -20.19 8.90 42.25
CA PRO A 153 -20.94 7.75 42.73
C PRO A 153 -21.66 6.98 41.61
N GLN A 154 -22.26 7.68 40.63
CA GLN A 154 -22.85 7.03 39.45
C GLN A 154 -21.80 6.22 38.67
N THR A 155 -20.57 6.72 38.53
CA THR A 155 -19.50 6.00 37.85
C THR A 155 -19.14 4.72 38.60
N THR A 156 -19.00 4.76 39.93
CA THR A 156 -18.72 3.54 40.71
C THR A 156 -19.88 2.56 40.73
N ARG A 157 -21.13 3.03 40.74
CA ARG A 157 -22.32 2.18 40.58
C ARG A 157 -22.36 1.54 39.19
N ALA A 158 -22.02 2.27 38.13
CA ALA A 158 -21.94 1.74 36.77
C ALA A 158 -20.85 0.66 36.62
N VAL A 159 -19.68 0.87 37.23
CA VAL A 159 -18.62 -0.17 37.30
C VAL A 159 -19.13 -1.40 38.03
N SER A 160 -19.78 -1.22 39.18
CA SER A 160 -20.38 -2.31 39.95
C SER A 160 -21.44 -3.08 39.16
N GLN A 161 -22.34 -2.38 38.44
CA GLN A 161 -23.35 -2.99 37.58
C GLN A 161 -22.71 -3.82 36.45
N GLN A 162 -21.65 -3.31 35.83
CA GLN A 162 -20.92 -4.03 34.79
C GLN A 162 -20.25 -5.30 35.34
N LEU A 163 -19.57 -5.19 36.49
CA LEU A 163 -18.97 -6.33 37.17
C LEU A 163 -20.02 -7.36 37.59
N ALA A 164 -21.19 -6.91 38.05
CA ALA A 164 -22.29 -7.79 38.43
C ALA A 164 -22.82 -8.56 37.20
N ALA A 165 -23.00 -7.89 36.06
CA ALA A 165 -23.39 -8.55 34.81
C ALA A 165 -22.39 -9.64 34.42
N MET A 166 -21.08 -9.34 34.47
CA MET A 166 -20.01 -10.30 34.19
C MET A 166 -19.96 -11.45 35.22
N ALA A 167 -20.17 -11.15 36.50
CA ALA A 167 -20.16 -12.16 37.58
C ALA A 167 -21.33 -13.15 37.49
N THR A 168 -22.46 -12.75 36.89
CA THR A 168 -23.60 -13.63 36.67
C THR A 168 -23.54 -14.46 35.38
N ASP A 169 -22.60 -14.15 34.49
CA ASP A 169 -22.44 -14.87 33.22
C ASP A 169 -21.38 -15.99 33.34
N ALA A 170 -21.85 -17.24 33.41
CA ALA A 170 -20.97 -18.41 33.52
C ALA A 170 -20.02 -18.59 32.33
N SER A 171 -20.35 -18.05 31.15
CA SER A 171 -19.47 -18.10 29.98
C SER A 171 -18.33 -17.08 30.09
N VAL A 172 -18.61 -15.89 30.65
CA VAL A 172 -17.61 -14.86 30.97
C VAL A 172 -16.64 -15.35 32.05
N LEU A 173 -17.14 -15.92 33.15
CA LEU A 173 -16.29 -16.46 34.22
C LEU A 173 -15.38 -17.57 33.69
N ARG A 174 -15.88 -18.45 32.82
CA ARG A 174 -15.08 -19.49 32.16
C ARG A 174 -14.03 -18.92 31.21
N ALA A 175 -14.39 -17.89 30.42
CA ALA A 175 -13.44 -17.20 29.55
C ALA A 175 -12.32 -16.52 30.35
N LEU A 176 -12.66 -15.76 31.39
CA LEU A 176 -11.69 -15.12 32.28
C LEU A 176 -10.80 -16.13 33.00
N GLY A 177 -11.37 -17.26 33.46
CA GLY A 177 -10.60 -18.35 34.05
C GLY A 177 -9.59 -18.97 33.08
N ARG A 178 -9.98 -19.20 31.82
CA ARG A 178 -9.05 -19.67 30.77
C ARG A 178 -7.99 -18.64 30.40
N MET A 179 -8.38 -17.37 30.27
CA MET A 179 -7.44 -16.27 30.03
C MET A 179 -6.44 -16.13 31.17
N SER A 180 -6.86 -16.35 32.43
CA SER A 180 -5.96 -16.31 33.57
C SER A 180 -4.89 -17.42 33.53
N GLN A 181 -5.10 -18.52 32.80
CA GLN A 181 -4.08 -19.55 32.59
C GLN A 181 -2.94 -19.08 31.67
N ARG A 182 -3.09 -17.92 31.02
CA ARG A 182 -2.11 -17.34 30.09
C ARG A 182 -1.16 -16.34 30.77
N GLN A 183 -1.14 -16.32 32.11
CA GLN A 183 -0.12 -15.57 32.85
C GLN A 183 1.29 -15.98 32.38
N GLY A 184 2.16 -15.00 32.17
CA GLY A 184 3.51 -15.24 31.64
C GLY A 184 3.56 -15.51 30.13
N TYR A 185 2.52 -15.16 29.37
CA TYR A 185 2.57 -15.20 27.89
C TYR A 185 3.10 -13.89 27.28
N ARG A 186 3.37 -12.88 28.08
CA ARG A 186 3.92 -11.58 27.65
C ARG A 186 5.24 -11.30 28.37
N PRO A 187 6.21 -10.66 27.70
CA PRO A 187 7.37 -10.10 28.39
C PRO A 187 6.92 -9.15 29.51
N PRO A 188 7.56 -9.20 30.70
CA PRO A 188 7.19 -8.33 31.82
C PRO A 188 7.10 -6.86 31.40
N GLU A 189 8.07 -6.39 30.62
CA GLU A 189 8.16 -4.99 30.16
C GLU A 189 6.92 -4.48 29.39
N SER A 190 6.11 -5.41 28.88
CA SER A 190 4.87 -5.16 28.13
C SER A 190 3.62 -5.71 28.83
N ALA A 191 3.72 -6.14 30.09
CA ALA A 191 2.66 -6.85 30.81
C ALA A 191 1.37 -6.02 30.97
N ILE A 192 1.51 -4.69 31.15
CA ILE A 192 0.41 -3.72 31.24
C ILE A 192 0.01 -3.12 29.87
N GLY A 193 0.53 -3.67 28.77
CA GLY A 193 0.16 -3.31 27.41
C GLY A 193 0.45 -1.84 27.04
N LEU A 194 -0.51 -1.21 26.36
CA LEU A 194 -0.39 0.16 25.84
C LEU A 194 -0.48 1.25 26.92
N LEU A 195 -0.93 0.91 28.14
CA LEU A 195 -1.08 1.90 29.21
C LEU A 195 0.24 2.57 29.56
N ARG A 196 1.35 1.82 29.56
CA ARG A 196 2.68 2.34 29.88
C ARG A 196 3.15 3.44 28.92
N PRO A 197 3.27 3.20 27.59
CA PRO A 197 3.71 4.24 26.68
C PRO A 197 2.72 5.43 26.60
N ILE A 198 1.42 5.21 26.83
CA ILE A 198 0.44 6.31 26.85
C ILE A 198 0.64 7.20 28.08
N LEU A 199 0.75 6.62 29.27
CA LEU A 199 0.87 7.38 30.52
C LEU A 199 2.28 7.95 30.73
N ALA A 200 3.31 7.35 30.11
CA ALA A 200 4.66 7.87 30.09
C ALA A 200 4.84 9.05 29.09
N TYR A 201 3.82 9.35 28.27
CA TYR A 201 3.88 10.47 27.35
C TYR A 201 3.77 11.79 28.11
N ASP A 202 4.79 12.64 27.97
CA ASP A 202 4.91 13.94 28.66
C ASP A 202 3.73 14.88 28.38
N ARG A 203 3.10 14.75 27.21
CA ARG A 203 1.93 15.54 26.80
C ARG A 203 0.63 14.75 26.79
N VAL A 204 0.52 13.66 27.55
CA VAL A 204 -0.73 12.89 27.67
C VAL A 204 -1.93 13.76 28.07
N ASN A 205 -1.69 14.81 28.87
CA ASN A 205 -2.73 15.77 29.27
C ASN A 205 -3.34 16.50 28.08
N ASP A 206 -2.52 16.96 27.13
CA ASP A 206 -3.00 17.68 25.95
C ASP A 206 -3.85 16.76 25.05
N VAL A 207 -3.48 15.47 24.98
CA VAL A 207 -4.25 14.45 24.26
C VAL A 207 -5.59 14.21 24.91
N LEU A 208 -5.61 14.05 26.24
CA LEU A 208 -6.83 13.84 27.00
C LEU A 208 -7.75 15.07 26.91
N ASP A 209 -7.22 16.28 27.05
CA ASP A 209 -8.02 17.52 26.97
C ASP A 209 -8.64 17.68 25.57
N ALA A 210 -7.87 17.41 24.52
CA ALA A 210 -8.37 17.48 23.15
C ALA A 210 -9.39 16.37 22.83
N ALA A 211 -9.12 15.12 23.23
CA ALA A 211 -10.01 13.99 22.98
C ALA A 211 -11.33 14.08 23.78
N LEU A 212 -11.25 14.44 25.07
CA LEU A 212 -12.44 14.59 25.91
C LEU A 212 -13.28 15.80 25.47
N GLY A 213 -12.64 16.92 25.11
CA GLY A 213 -13.34 18.08 24.54
C GLY A 213 -14.06 17.75 23.22
N LEU A 214 -13.51 16.84 22.41
CA LEU A 214 -14.09 16.42 21.13
C LEU A 214 -15.37 15.59 21.29
N PHE A 215 -15.43 14.73 22.31
CA PHE A 215 -16.56 13.82 22.57
C PHE A 215 -17.49 14.27 23.70
N ARG A 216 -17.18 15.40 24.33
CA ARG A 216 -17.90 16.02 25.44
C ARG A 216 -19.41 16.05 25.23
N GLU A 217 -20.14 15.76 26.30
CA GLU A 217 -21.57 16.07 26.42
C GLU A 217 -21.75 17.50 26.95
N ALA A 218 -22.76 18.20 26.44
CA ALA A 218 -23.09 19.57 26.81
C ALA A 218 -23.27 19.73 28.32
N THR A 219 -22.84 20.89 28.80
CA THR A 219 -23.00 21.37 30.17
C THR A 219 -23.82 22.67 30.12
N PRO A 220 -24.29 23.20 31.27
CA PRO A 220 -24.94 24.51 31.28
C PRO A 220 -24.08 25.66 30.74
N THR A 221 -22.76 25.49 30.71
CA THR A 221 -21.80 26.54 30.31
C THR A 221 -21.09 26.24 28.99
N GLN A 222 -21.17 25.02 28.45
CA GLN A 222 -20.43 24.58 27.27
C GLN A 222 -21.26 23.64 26.39
N PRO A 223 -21.27 23.80 25.05
CA PRO A 223 -22.01 22.93 24.15
C PRO A 223 -21.39 21.53 24.02
N ASP A 224 -22.09 20.64 23.31
CA ASP A 224 -21.55 19.34 22.90
C ASP A 224 -20.23 19.50 22.12
N GLY A 225 -19.32 18.55 22.32
CA GLY A 225 -18.13 18.41 21.50
C GLY A 225 -18.49 18.15 20.03
N ARG A 226 -17.65 18.61 19.10
CA ARG A 226 -17.94 18.54 17.65
C ARG A 226 -18.16 17.13 17.13
N ALA A 227 -17.54 16.12 17.73
CA ALA A 227 -17.70 14.71 17.35
C ALA A 227 -18.64 13.92 18.28
N HIS A 228 -19.32 14.59 19.24
CA HIS A 228 -20.25 13.93 20.16
C HIS A 228 -21.31 13.06 19.45
N PRO A 229 -21.97 13.50 18.34
CA PRO A 229 -22.95 12.65 17.66
C PRO A 229 -22.31 11.43 16.98
N GLN A 230 -21.16 11.59 16.32
CA GLN A 230 -20.44 10.49 15.65
C GLN A 230 -19.91 9.49 16.69
N PHE A 231 -19.44 9.98 17.84
CA PHE A 231 -19.00 9.14 18.94
C PHE A 231 -20.14 8.30 19.52
N ASN A 232 -21.29 8.92 19.80
CA ASN A 232 -22.47 8.18 20.26
C ASN A 232 -22.98 7.17 19.22
N GLN A 233 -22.92 7.51 17.93
CA GLN A 233 -23.25 6.57 16.85
C GLN A 233 -22.28 5.38 16.83
N MET A 234 -20.98 5.61 16.97
CA MET A 234 -19.98 4.55 17.07
C MET A 234 -20.24 3.65 18.30
N LEU A 235 -20.59 4.24 19.44
CA LEU A 235 -20.99 3.49 20.64
C LEU A 235 -22.24 2.63 20.40
N SER A 236 -23.27 3.15 19.73
CA SER A 236 -24.46 2.37 19.33
C SER A 236 -24.10 1.18 18.45
N VAL A 237 -23.22 1.39 17.46
CA VAL A 237 -22.75 0.34 16.55
C VAL A 237 -21.94 -0.70 17.32
N LEU A 238 -20.96 -0.29 18.13
CA LEU A 238 -20.14 -1.20 18.95
C LEU A 238 -21.00 -2.00 19.92
N ARG A 239 -22.00 -1.39 20.57
CA ARG A 239 -22.97 -2.11 21.41
C ARG A 239 -23.66 -3.22 20.62
N GLY A 240 -24.13 -2.91 19.42
CA GLY A 240 -24.76 -3.88 18.52
C GLY A 240 -23.81 -5.03 18.15
N GLU A 241 -22.63 -4.70 17.62
CA GLU A 241 -21.62 -5.70 17.22
C GLU A 241 -21.21 -6.60 18.39
N PHE A 242 -21.01 -6.01 19.56
CA PHE A 242 -20.62 -6.74 20.77
C PHE A 242 -21.73 -7.67 21.24
N GLN A 243 -22.99 -7.24 21.20
CA GLN A 243 -24.13 -8.08 21.54
C GLN A 243 -24.32 -9.23 20.54
N SER A 244 -24.04 -9.00 19.26
CA SER A 244 -24.10 -10.01 18.21
C SER A 244 -22.83 -10.85 18.05
N ALA A 245 -21.80 -10.60 18.88
CA ALA A 245 -20.53 -11.34 18.78
C ALA A 245 -20.76 -12.84 18.95
N GLY A 246 -20.16 -13.61 18.07
CA GLY A 246 -20.33 -15.06 17.99
C GLY A 246 -19.24 -15.69 17.14
N PRO A 247 -19.14 -17.03 17.19
CA PRO A 247 -18.00 -17.75 16.64
C PRO A 247 -17.86 -17.49 15.15
N SER A 248 -16.63 -17.27 14.70
CA SER A 248 -16.36 -17.06 13.29
C SER A 248 -16.72 -18.30 12.47
N THR A 249 -17.39 -18.11 11.34
CA THR A 249 -17.65 -19.18 10.37
C THR A 249 -16.37 -19.42 9.57
N ALA A 250 -15.50 -20.29 10.06
CA ALA A 250 -14.22 -20.58 9.44
C ALA A 250 -14.38 -21.10 7.99
N THR A 251 -13.54 -20.60 7.09
CA THR A 251 -13.39 -21.15 5.73
C THR A 251 -12.26 -22.19 5.69
N THR A 252 -12.11 -22.91 4.58
CA THR A 252 -11.02 -23.88 4.34
C THR A 252 -9.61 -23.31 4.60
N ALA A 253 -9.44 -21.99 4.57
CA ALA A 253 -8.16 -21.31 4.78
C ALA A 253 -8.11 -20.38 6.01
N GLY A 254 -9.04 -20.54 6.95
CA GLY A 254 -9.15 -19.71 8.15
C GLY A 254 -9.94 -18.41 7.94
N THR A 255 -9.86 -17.51 8.93
CA THR A 255 -10.55 -16.21 8.93
C THR A 255 -9.70 -15.11 8.28
N THR A 256 -10.29 -13.94 8.00
CA THR A 256 -9.51 -12.75 7.57
C THR A 256 -8.51 -12.32 8.65
N LEU A 257 -8.84 -12.51 9.94
CA LEU A 257 -7.93 -12.23 11.05
C LEU A 257 -6.75 -13.21 11.09
N ASP A 258 -6.96 -14.50 10.79
CA ASP A 258 -5.87 -15.47 10.65
C ASP A 258 -4.93 -15.09 9.51
N ALA A 259 -5.51 -14.73 8.36
CA ALA A 259 -4.80 -14.28 7.17
C ALA A 259 -3.95 -13.03 7.45
N ALA A 260 -4.53 -12.02 8.11
CA ALA A 260 -3.85 -10.80 8.52
C ALA A 260 -2.75 -11.07 9.56
N THR A 261 -3.03 -11.88 10.58
CA THR A 261 -2.04 -12.24 11.62
C THR A 261 -0.86 -13.00 11.01
N ASN A 262 -1.12 -13.90 10.04
CA ASN A 262 -0.07 -14.60 9.33
C ASN A 262 0.85 -13.61 8.60
N LEU A 263 0.29 -12.67 7.82
CA LEU A 263 1.06 -11.65 7.11
C LEU A 263 1.83 -10.73 8.06
N LEU A 264 1.16 -10.20 9.09
CA LEU A 264 1.77 -9.30 10.08
C LEU A 264 2.96 -9.94 10.80
N PHE A 265 2.93 -11.26 11.02
CA PHE A 265 4.00 -12.01 11.69
C PHE A 265 4.98 -12.68 10.72
N ARG A 266 4.85 -12.46 9.40
CA ARG A 266 5.86 -12.90 8.44
C ARG A 266 7.15 -12.16 8.70
N THR A 267 8.24 -12.90 8.78
CA THR A 267 9.58 -12.37 9.01
C THR A 267 10.38 -12.33 7.73
N ASP A 268 11.20 -11.30 7.56
CA ASP A 268 12.24 -11.24 6.55
C ASP A 268 13.54 -10.68 7.18
N PRO A 269 14.73 -11.29 6.94
CA PRO A 269 15.97 -10.83 7.54
C PRO A 269 16.30 -9.36 7.27
N SER A 270 15.89 -8.81 6.12
CA SER A 270 16.11 -7.40 5.77
C SER A 270 15.27 -6.41 6.59
N LEU A 271 14.21 -6.89 7.26
CA LEU A 271 13.34 -6.07 8.11
C LEU A 271 13.89 -5.91 9.54
N ALA A 272 14.79 -6.80 9.95
CA ALA A 272 15.38 -6.76 11.28
C ALA A 272 16.16 -5.44 11.49
N ARG A 273 15.88 -4.76 12.61
CA ARG A 273 16.62 -3.57 13.06
C ARG A 273 16.98 -3.71 14.54
N GLY A 274 18.14 -3.18 14.91
CA GLY A 274 18.67 -3.19 16.28
C GLY A 274 19.29 -4.52 16.70
N ASP A 275 20.11 -4.48 17.76
CA ASP A 275 20.88 -5.63 18.23
C ASP A 275 20.10 -6.54 19.19
N ARG A 276 18.87 -6.15 19.58
CA ARG A 276 18.04 -6.90 20.55
C ARG A 276 16.72 -7.33 19.93
N PRO A 277 16.43 -8.64 19.84
CA PRO A 277 15.18 -9.12 19.28
C PRO A 277 13.99 -8.85 20.23
N THR A 278 12.84 -8.52 19.66
CA THR A 278 11.57 -8.31 20.41
C THR A 278 10.72 -9.55 20.26
N LEU A 279 10.96 -10.55 21.11
CA LEU A 279 10.35 -11.87 20.97
C LEU A 279 8.99 -11.95 21.66
N VAL A 280 7.98 -12.38 20.91
CA VAL A 280 6.64 -12.69 21.44
C VAL A 280 6.32 -14.16 21.22
N VAL A 281 5.70 -14.80 22.21
CA VAL A 281 5.27 -16.21 22.09
C VAL A 281 4.17 -16.34 21.05
N ARG A 282 4.29 -17.33 20.16
CA ARG A 282 3.26 -17.64 19.15
C ARG A 282 2.11 -18.40 19.79
N ARG A 283 0.88 -18.06 19.41
CA ARG A 283 -0.34 -18.67 19.92
C ARG A 283 -1.15 -19.37 18.84
N ASP A 284 -1.86 -20.42 19.23
CA ASP A 284 -2.88 -21.08 18.40
C ASP A 284 -4.17 -20.24 18.34
N THR A 285 -5.18 -20.73 17.60
CA THR A 285 -6.50 -20.09 17.51
C THR A 285 -7.29 -20.15 18.82
N ALA A 286 -6.91 -21.01 19.77
CA ALA A 286 -7.47 -21.02 21.11
C ALA A 286 -6.71 -20.09 22.07
N GLY A 287 -5.76 -19.28 21.58
CA GLY A 287 -4.98 -18.35 22.37
C GLY A 287 -3.91 -19.01 23.27
N ASN A 288 -3.63 -20.30 23.11
CA ASN A 288 -2.62 -21.02 23.90
C ASN A 288 -1.24 -20.88 23.27
N ALA A 289 -0.19 -20.83 24.09
CA ALA A 289 1.19 -20.79 23.61
C ALA A 289 1.54 -22.07 22.85
N LEU A 290 2.24 -21.93 21.72
CA LEU A 290 2.64 -23.06 20.88
C LEU A 290 3.96 -23.67 21.38
N PRO A 291 3.97 -24.95 21.81
CA PRO A 291 5.21 -25.61 22.22
C PRO A 291 6.13 -25.83 21.01
N THR A 292 7.44 -25.89 21.27
CA THR A 292 8.43 -26.19 20.23
C THR A 292 8.25 -27.62 19.73
N SER A 293 8.02 -28.57 20.64
CA SER A 293 7.73 -29.98 20.37
C SER A 293 6.82 -30.57 21.46
N GLY A 294 6.06 -31.62 21.12
CA GLY A 294 5.22 -32.34 22.08
C GLY A 294 4.00 -31.55 22.58
N ALA A 295 3.41 -32.02 23.69
CA ALA A 295 2.29 -31.36 24.34
C ALA A 295 2.76 -30.23 25.27
N ALA A 296 1.94 -29.19 25.42
CA ALA A 296 2.22 -28.06 26.30
C ALA A 296 2.18 -28.39 27.81
N ALA A 297 1.59 -29.54 28.18
CA ALA A 297 1.39 -29.93 29.57
C ALA A 297 2.74 -30.11 30.30
N GLY A 298 2.87 -29.47 31.47
CA GLY A 298 4.07 -29.55 32.31
C GLY A 298 5.21 -28.61 31.90
N LEU A 299 5.05 -27.83 30.82
CA LEU A 299 6.03 -26.81 30.45
C LEU A 299 5.91 -25.57 31.35
N PRO A 300 7.04 -24.92 31.70
CA PRO A 300 7.01 -23.66 32.44
C PRO A 300 6.42 -22.52 31.61
N THR A 301 5.93 -21.45 32.26
CA THR A 301 5.41 -20.27 31.56
C THR A 301 6.47 -19.64 30.64
N PRO A 302 6.09 -19.18 29.42
CA PRO A 302 7.04 -18.59 28.45
C PRO A 302 7.91 -17.49 29.06
N PHE A 303 7.28 -16.57 29.77
CA PHE A 303 7.88 -15.44 30.49
C PHE A 303 7.64 -15.58 32.00
N PRO A 304 8.43 -14.90 32.84
CA PRO A 304 8.31 -15.03 34.28
C PRO A 304 7.02 -14.39 34.77
N THR A 305 6.43 -14.99 35.79
CA THR A 305 5.26 -14.46 36.50
C THR A 305 5.66 -14.00 37.90
N TRP A 306 5.00 -12.97 38.40
CA TRP A 306 5.18 -12.52 39.77
C TRP A 306 4.82 -13.66 40.74
N ARG A 307 5.68 -13.91 41.74
CA ARG A 307 5.57 -15.05 42.68
C ARG A 307 5.42 -16.44 42.03
N GLY A 308 5.81 -16.58 40.76
CA GLY A 308 5.80 -17.84 40.05
C GLY A 308 6.92 -18.80 40.46
N PRO A 309 6.86 -20.08 40.02
CA PRO A 309 7.91 -21.05 40.30
C PRO A 309 9.26 -20.62 39.72
N ALA A 310 10.34 -20.98 40.41
CA ALA A 310 11.71 -20.74 39.94
C ALA A 310 11.99 -21.63 38.71
N VAL A 311 12.27 -21.00 37.58
CA VAL A 311 12.52 -21.65 36.28
C VAL A 311 13.80 -21.04 35.69
N ALA A 312 14.64 -21.87 35.06
CA ALA A 312 15.79 -21.40 34.30
C ALA A 312 15.34 -20.50 33.14
N ARG A 313 15.91 -19.29 33.06
CA ARG A 313 15.54 -18.27 32.09
C ARG A 313 16.77 -17.59 31.52
N ASP A 314 16.66 -17.09 30.30
CA ASP A 314 17.71 -16.26 29.71
C ASP A 314 17.62 -14.79 30.17
N ALA A 315 18.54 -13.96 29.66
CA ALA A 315 18.63 -12.54 29.99
C ALA A 315 17.36 -11.73 29.66
N GLN A 316 16.48 -12.26 28.81
CA GLN A 316 15.20 -11.66 28.43
C GLN A 316 14.01 -12.31 29.15
N GLY A 317 14.26 -13.18 30.12
CA GLY A 317 13.24 -13.84 30.95
C GLY A 317 12.55 -15.04 30.28
N ARG A 318 12.98 -15.47 29.09
CA ARG A 318 12.35 -16.60 28.40
C ARG A 318 12.72 -17.91 29.09
N ALA A 319 11.74 -18.78 29.31
CA ALA A 319 11.99 -20.11 29.86
C ALA A 319 12.96 -20.89 28.96
N THR A 320 13.97 -21.51 29.56
CA THR A 320 14.96 -22.34 28.87
C THR A 320 14.93 -23.77 29.38
N SER A 321 15.29 -24.71 28.51
CA SER A 321 15.47 -26.13 28.82
C SER A 321 16.77 -26.64 28.20
N ALA A 322 17.21 -27.85 28.54
CA ALA A 322 18.43 -28.45 27.98
C ALA A 322 18.42 -28.55 26.44
N GLY A 323 17.24 -28.61 25.81
CA GLY A 323 17.06 -28.65 24.36
C GLY A 323 16.80 -27.29 23.70
N GLY A 324 16.99 -26.17 24.41
CA GLY A 324 16.66 -24.82 23.95
C GLY A 324 15.33 -24.31 24.48
N TYR A 325 14.61 -23.53 23.68
CA TYR A 325 13.33 -22.93 24.09
C TYR A 325 12.18 -23.94 24.02
N PRO A 326 11.40 -24.11 25.11
CA PRO A 326 10.23 -25.00 25.12
C PRO A 326 9.05 -24.45 24.32
N TRP A 327 9.06 -23.14 23.99
CA TRP A 327 7.99 -22.45 23.26
C TRP A 327 8.49 -21.85 21.94
N ARG A 328 7.57 -21.71 20.99
CA ARG A 328 7.81 -21.00 19.73
C ARG A 328 7.66 -19.49 19.92
N TYR A 329 8.66 -18.74 19.47
CA TYR A 329 8.67 -17.29 19.49
C TYR A 329 8.75 -16.73 18.07
N VAL A 330 8.26 -15.49 17.90
CA VAL A 330 8.50 -14.67 16.71
C VAL A 330 9.24 -13.40 17.13
N ASP A 331 10.31 -13.04 16.41
CA ASP A 331 10.99 -11.77 16.60
C ASP A 331 10.23 -10.68 15.84
N LEU A 332 9.51 -9.84 16.59
CA LEU A 332 8.74 -8.75 16.00
C LEU A 332 9.62 -7.80 15.21
N ASN A 333 10.89 -7.61 15.56
CA ASN A 333 11.75 -6.64 14.87
C ASN A 333 11.97 -6.97 13.40
N ALA A 334 11.87 -8.25 13.02
CA ALA A 334 12.02 -8.75 11.66
C ALA A 334 10.67 -8.94 10.95
N THR A 335 9.55 -8.54 11.55
CA THR A 335 8.20 -8.77 10.99
C THR A 335 7.70 -7.62 10.11
N VAL A 336 6.74 -7.94 9.24
CA VAL A 336 5.96 -6.94 8.50
C VAL A 336 5.26 -5.97 9.45
N LEU A 337 4.75 -6.43 10.61
CA LEU A 337 4.13 -5.56 11.61
C LEU A 337 5.09 -4.45 12.08
N ALA A 338 6.32 -4.82 12.47
CA ALA A 338 7.30 -3.83 12.90
C ALA A 338 7.74 -2.93 11.75
N ALA A 339 7.91 -3.47 10.54
CA ALA A 339 8.22 -2.69 9.36
C ALA A 339 7.16 -1.61 9.12
N LEU A 340 5.88 -1.97 9.04
CA LEU A 340 4.78 -1.01 8.86
C LEU A 340 4.69 0.01 9.99
N SER A 341 4.95 -0.39 11.23
CA SER A 341 4.94 0.52 12.39
C SER A 341 5.99 1.62 12.30
N ARG A 342 7.15 1.34 11.69
CA ARG A 342 8.25 2.30 11.51
C ARG A 342 7.97 3.31 10.39
N GLU A 343 7.12 2.93 9.43
CA GLU A 343 6.71 3.80 8.31
C GLU A 343 5.49 4.67 8.67
N LEU A 344 4.73 4.28 9.69
CA LEU A 344 3.53 4.99 10.12
C LEU A 344 3.78 6.46 10.51
N PRO A 345 4.88 6.84 11.23
CA PRO A 345 5.16 8.25 11.53
C PRO A 345 5.20 9.16 10.30
N GLY A 346 5.71 8.69 9.15
CA GLY A 346 5.71 9.47 7.91
C GLY A 346 4.30 9.80 7.40
N LEU A 347 3.35 8.87 7.59
CA LEU A 347 1.94 9.05 7.23
C LEU A 347 1.13 9.86 8.27
N LEU A 348 1.69 10.03 9.47
CA LEU A 348 1.16 10.86 10.55
C LEU A 348 1.74 12.29 10.54
N GLY A 349 2.47 12.66 9.47
CA GLY A 349 2.83 14.05 9.15
C GLY A 349 4.18 14.55 9.68
N ALA A 350 4.66 15.64 9.06
CA ALA A 350 5.88 16.39 9.41
C ALA A 350 5.69 17.24 10.70
N PRO A 351 6.69 18.00 11.21
CA PRO A 351 6.71 18.52 12.60
C PRO A 351 5.45 19.26 13.08
N SER A 352 4.72 19.94 12.19
CA SER A 352 3.50 20.69 12.53
C SER A 352 2.27 19.83 12.76
N HIS A 353 2.20 18.60 12.22
CA HIS A 353 1.03 17.71 12.24
C HIS A 353 -0.27 18.39 11.74
N ALA A 354 -0.11 19.46 10.94
CA ALA A 354 -1.21 20.26 10.43
C ALA A 354 -1.99 19.51 9.35
N GLU A 355 -1.31 18.70 8.54
CA GLU A 355 -1.91 17.82 7.56
C GLU A 355 -1.41 16.40 7.81
N LEU A 356 -2.34 15.44 7.85
CA LEU A 356 -2.04 14.03 8.07
C LEU A 356 -2.35 13.27 6.78
N PRO A 357 -1.33 12.79 6.03
CA PRO A 357 -1.54 12.02 4.81
C PRO A 357 -2.54 10.87 4.98
N ALA A 358 -2.52 10.18 6.11
CA ALA A 358 -3.48 9.11 6.40
C ALA A 358 -4.95 9.59 6.45
N LEU A 359 -5.22 10.75 7.08
CA LEU A 359 -6.58 11.31 7.13
C LEU A 359 -6.98 11.99 5.81
N GLN A 360 -6.02 12.55 5.07
CA GLN A 360 -6.26 13.04 3.70
C GLN A 360 -6.61 11.88 2.78
N LEU A 361 -5.96 10.72 2.91
CA LEU A 361 -6.31 9.52 2.15
C LEU A 361 -7.73 9.06 2.45
N MET A 362 -8.07 8.92 3.74
CA MET A 362 -9.41 8.51 4.19
C MET A 362 -10.50 9.45 3.68
N SER A 363 -10.20 10.74 3.63
CA SER A 363 -11.15 11.73 3.13
C SER A 363 -11.24 11.74 1.60
N GLY A 364 -10.09 11.73 0.92
CA GLY A 364 -9.98 11.73 -0.54
C GLY A 364 -10.52 10.45 -1.18
N MET A 365 -10.49 9.32 -0.49
CA MET A 365 -11.04 8.06 -1.01
C MET A 365 -12.57 7.98 -0.97
N ARG A 366 -13.27 8.86 -0.23
CA ARG A 366 -14.73 8.77 -0.04
C ARG A 366 -15.51 8.70 -1.35
N PRO A 367 -15.24 9.53 -2.38
CA PRO A 367 -15.98 9.45 -3.65
C PRO A 367 -15.76 8.12 -4.37
N LEU A 368 -14.64 7.45 -4.12
CA LEU A 368 -14.28 6.16 -4.71
C LEU A 368 -14.89 4.96 -3.98
N VAL A 369 -15.17 5.10 -2.69
CA VAL A 369 -15.85 4.08 -1.89
C VAL A 369 -17.36 4.09 -2.17
N GLY A 370 -17.92 5.25 -2.48
CA GLY A 370 -19.30 5.43 -2.94
C GLY A 370 -20.04 6.56 -2.22
N PRO A 371 -21.21 6.99 -2.71
CA PRO A 371 -22.00 8.01 -2.04
C PRO A 371 -22.54 7.53 -0.69
N ARG A 372 -22.79 8.47 0.23
CA ARG A 372 -23.40 8.18 1.54
C ARG A 372 -24.92 8.05 1.40
N MET A 373 -25.51 7.08 2.08
CA MET A 373 -26.96 6.92 2.15
C MET A 373 -27.40 6.47 3.55
N ALA A 374 -28.61 6.88 3.95
CA ALA A 374 -29.19 6.46 5.22
C ALA A 374 -29.44 4.94 5.21
N ALA A 375 -29.07 4.28 6.30
CA ALA A 375 -29.26 2.85 6.49
C ALA A 375 -29.59 2.54 7.95
N THR A 376 -30.07 1.33 8.17
CA THR A 376 -30.34 0.82 9.51
C THR A 376 -29.85 -0.60 9.61
N ARG A 377 -29.04 -0.90 10.63
CA ARG A 377 -28.63 -2.25 10.97
C ARG A 377 -29.47 -2.73 12.13
N ASP A 378 -30.08 -3.90 11.97
CA ASP A 378 -30.89 -4.53 13.02
C ASP A 378 -30.03 -5.59 13.72
N TYR A 379 -29.66 -5.33 14.97
CA TYR A 379 -28.87 -6.25 15.78
C TYR A 379 -29.76 -7.20 16.61
N GLY A 380 -31.08 -6.97 16.63
CA GLY A 380 -32.00 -7.67 17.52
C GLY A 380 -31.75 -7.41 19.02
N GLY A 381 -32.60 -8.02 19.86
CA GLY A 381 -32.51 -7.91 21.33
C GLY A 381 -32.49 -6.47 21.85
N ALA A 382 -31.64 -6.18 22.83
CA ALA A 382 -31.60 -4.89 23.51
C ALA A 382 -30.90 -3.77 22.72
N ALA A 383 -29.98 -4.08 21.80
CA ALA A 383 -29.36 -3.11 20.91
C ALA A 383 -30.32 -2.59 19.83
N GLY A 384 -31.27 -3.42 19.40
CA GLY A 384 -32.31 -3.03 18.46
C GLY A 384 -31.77 -2.55 17.11
N ARG A 385 -32.43 -1.53 16.55
CA ARG A 385 -32.11 -0.94 15.25
C ARG A 385 -31.23 0.30 15.40
N VAL A 386 -30.07 0.28 14.76
CA VAL A 386 -29.10 1.39 14.76
C VAL A 386 -29.09 2.06 13.39
N ALA A 387 -29.42 3.34 13.36
CA ALA A 387 -29.35 4.16 12.15
C ALA A 387 -27.90 4.62 11.90
N TYR A 388 -27.44 4.51 10.67
CA TYR A 388 -26.10 4.92 10.26
C TYR A 388 -26.07 5.39 8.80
N GLN A 389 -25.00 6.09 8.44
CA GLN A 389 -24.74 6.47 7.05
C GLN A 389 -23.87 5.39 6.41
N ARG A 390 -24.39 4.62 5.46
CA ARG A 390 -23.59 3.60 4.75
C ARG A 390 -22.97 4.19 3.50
N PHE A 391 -21.90 3.55 3.00
CA PHE A 391 -21.42 3.77 1.65
C PHE A 391 -22.18 2.89 0.66
N ALA A 392 -22.58 3.45 -0.48
CA ALA A 392 -23.17 2.69 -1.58
C ALA A 392 -22.06 2.12 -2.47
N ALA A 393 -21.60 0.91 -2.14
CA ALA A 393 -20.49 0.27 -2.83
C ALA A 393 -20.87 -0.39 -4.19
N ASP A 394 -22.11 -0.24 -4.67
CA ASP A 394 -22.61 -0.91 -5.88
C ASP A 394 -21.80 -0.53 -7.12
N ALA A 395 -21.38 0.73 -7.20
CA ALA A 395 -20.59 1.27 -8.31
C ALA A 395 -19.29 1.90 -7.79
N SER A 396 -18.66 1.27 -6.79
CA SER A 396 -17.38 1.73 -6.21
C SER A 396 -16.21 1.33 -7.11
N PRO A 397 -15.46 2.31 -7.66
CA PRO A 397 -14.26 2.02 -8.44
C PRO A 397 -13.20 1.21 -7.68
N ILE A 398 -13.04 1.44 -6.38
CA ILE A 398 -12.08 0.67 -5.56
C ILE A 398 -12.48 -0.81 -5.49
N VAL A 399 -13.78 -1.11 -5.34
CA VAL A 399 -14.26 -2.50 -5.32
C VAL A 399 -14.11 -3.16 -6.70
N ASP A 400 -14.29 -2.40 -7.78
CA ASP A 400 -14.06 -2.88 -9.14
C ASP A 400 -12.56 -3.18 -9.41
N LEU A 401 -11.64 -2.36 -8.90
CA LEU A 401 -10.19 -2.65 -8.96
C LEU A 401 -9.79 -3.88 -8.12
N VAL A 402 -10.43 -4.10 -6.96
CA VAL A 402 -10.23 -5.33 -6.19
C VAL A 402 -10.77 -6.55 -6.93
N HIS A 403 -11.87 -6.41 -7.68
CA HIS A 403 -12.37 -7.46 -8.57
C HIS A 403 -11.39 -7.77 -9.70
N ALA A 404 -10.82 -6.75 -10.35
CA ALA A 404 -9.78 -6.91 -11.37
C ALA A 404 -8.51 -7.59 -10.82
N THR A 405 -8.12 -7.25 -9.58
CA THR A 405 -7.02 -7.91 -8.87
C THR A 405 -7.35 -9.37 -8.60
N GLY A 406 -8.55 -9.66 -8.12
CA GLY A 406 -9.06 -11.03 -7.94
C GLY A 406 -9.03 -11.84 -9.24
N ALA A 407 -9.48 -11.25 -10.35
CA ALA A 407 -9.42 -11.86 -11.67
C ALA A 407 -7.97 -12.18 -12.09
N THR A 408 -7.02 -11.28 -11.83
CA THR A 408 -5.59 -11.52 -12.08
C THR A 408 -5.07 -12.72 -11.29
N LEU A 409 -5.53 -12.91 -10.04
CA LEU A 409 -5.14 -14.05 -9.21
C LEU A 409 -5.68 -15.41 -9.70
N THR A 410 -6.71 -15.40 -10.56
CA THR A 410 -7.22 -16.63 -11.21
C THR A 410 -6.38 -17.08 -12.40
N HIS A 411 -5.42 -16.26 -12.85
CA HIS A 411 -4.55 -16.61 -13.96
C HIS A 411 -3.74 -17.88 -13.65
N ARG A 412 -3.72 -18.83 -14.61
CA ARG A 412 -3.09 -20.15 -14.44
C ARG A 412 -1.62 -20.06 -14.02
N ASP A 413 -0.88 -19.13 -14.60
CA ASP A 413 0.55 -18.90 -14.32
C ASP A 413 0.81 -17.86 -13.22
N VAL A 414 -0.18 -17.46 -12.42
CA VAL A 414 0.01 -16.39 -11.42
C VAL A 414 1.14 -16.70 -10.42
N ASP A 415 1.38 -17.97 -10.06
CA ASP A 415 2.49 -18.31 -9.16
C ASP A 415 3.86 -17.98 -9.79
N ALA A 416 4.03 -18.20 -11.10
CA ALA A 416 5.25 -17.84 -11.82
C ALA A 416 5.44 -16.32 -11.92
N VAL A 417 4.34 -15.57 -12.09
CA VAL A 417 4.36 -14.10 -12.06
C VAL A 417 4.76 -13.59 -10.67
N LEU A 418 4.16 -14.13 -9.62
CA LEU A 418 4.47 -13.76 -8.24
C LEU A 418 5.91 -14.15 -7.87
N ASN A 419 6.40 -15.32 -8.32
CA ASN A 419 7.80 -15.71 -8.20
C ASN A 419 8.73 -14.68 -8.83
N THR A 420 8.40 -14.23 -10.05
CA THR A 420 9.17 -13.19 -10.75
C THR A 420 9.21 -11.90 -9.95
N ALA A 421 8.06 -11.42 -9.46
CA ALA A 421 7.98 -10.21 -8.64
C ALA A 421 8.78 -10.34 -7.33
N GLN A 422 8.71 -11.49 -6.66
CA GLN A 422 9.49 -11.76 -5.45
C GLN A 422 11.00 -11.76 -5.71
N ALA A 423 11.42 -12.35 -6.84
CA ALA A 423 12.83 -12.42 -7.23
C ALA A 423 13.39 -11.04 -7.59
N LEU A 424 12.63 -10.20 -8.28
CA LEU A 424 13.03 -8.81 -8.60
C LEU A 424 13.22 -7.93 -7.35
N MET A 425 12.54 -8.27 -6.25
CA MET A 425 12.69 -7.59 -4.95
C MET A 425 13.78 -8.21 -4.06
N SER A 426 14.60 -9.12 -4.58
CA SER A 426 15.72 -9.71 -3.84
C SER A 426 16.84 -8.67 -3.62
N PRO A 427 17.63 -8.80 -2.53
CA PRO A 427 18.73 -7.87 -2.25
C PRO A 427 19.72 -7.71 -3.42
N GLU A 428 19.95 -8.77 -4.18
CA GLU A 428 20.86 -8.77 -5.34
C GLU A 428 20.32 -7.93 -6.52
N ARG A 429 19.01 -7.68 -6.55
CA ARG A 429 18.30 -6.98 -7.65
C ARG A 429 17.66 -5.68 -7.24
N GLU A 430 17.82 -5.26 -5.98
CA GLU A 430 17.21 -4.02 -5.47
C GLU A 430 17.56 -2.82 -6.37
N ALA A 431 18.82 -2.69 -6.79
CA ALA A 431 19.24 -1.57 -7.62
C ALA A 431 18.54 -1.51 -8.97
N LEU A 432 18.25 -2.67 -9.57
CA LEU A 432 17.55 -2.76 -10.85
C LEU A 432 16.09 -2.32 -10.70
N THR A 433 15.40 -2.79 -9.66
CA THR A 433 14.00 -2.44 -9.41
C THR A 433 13.86 -0.99 -8.92
N ALA A 434 14.72 -0.52 -8.03
CA ALA A 434 14.75 0.86 -7.56
C ALA A 434 15.08 1.83 -8.71
N ARG A 435 16.01 1.49 -9.59
CA ARG A 435 16.31 2.32 -10.78
C ARG A 435 15.08 2.46 -11.69
N LEU A 436 14.35 1.38 -11.94
CA LEU A 436 13.13 1.43 -12.73
C LEU A 436 12.04 2.30 -12.07
N VAL A 437 11.80 2.10 -10.77
CA VAL A 437 10.82 2.90 -10.02
C VAL A 437 11.22 4.37 -10.00
N GLY A 438 12.49 4.70 -9.75
CA GLY A 438 13.00 6.06 -9.78
C GLY A 438 12.85 6.73 -11.15
N ALA A 439 13.04 5.98 -12.24
CA ALA A 439 12.80 6.48 -13.59
C ALA A 439 11.30 6.75 -13.86
N MET A 440 10.38 5.95 -13.30
CA MET A 440 8.94 6.21 -13.37
C MET A 440 8.55 7.45 -12.56
N LEU A 441 9.10 7.62 -11.36
CA LEU A 441 8.85 8.80 -10.52
C LEU A 441 9.36 10.09 -11.18
N ALA A 442 10.50 10.03 -11.87
CA ALA A 442 11.01 11.17 -12.64
C ALA A 442 10.07 11.58 -13.80
N ILE A 443 9.28 10.64 -14.34
CA ILE A 443 8.27 10.93 -15.38
C ILE A 443 7.02 11.54 -14.76
N ASP A 444 6.59 11.07 -13.58
CA ASP A 444 5.50 11.69 -12.82
C ASP A 444 5.83 13.17 -12.53
N GLU A 445 7.05 13.43 -12.03
CA GLU A 445 7.54 14.80 -11.81
C GLU A 445 7.61 15.63 -13.10
N ALA A 446 7.97 15.01 -14.23
CA ALA A 446 7.97 15.68 -15.52
C ALA A 446 6.54 15.98 -16.02
N SER A 447 5.58 15.09 -15.75
CA SER A 447 4.17 15.25 -16.10
C SER A 447 3.54 16.46 -15.39
N ASP A 448 3.86 16.66 -14.11
CA ASP A 448 3.36 17.81 -13.33
C ASP A 448 3.77 19.17 -13.93
N ARG A 449 4.86 19.21 -14.69
CA ARG A 449 5.35 20.42 -15.38
C ARG A 449 4.62 20.70 -16.71
N VAL A 450 3.78 19.77 -17.17
CA VAL A 450 3.04 19.87 -18.44
C VAL A 450 1.52 19.72 -18.22
N PRO A 451 0.87 20.66 -17.51
CA PRO A 451 -0.56 20.57 -17.18
C PRO A 451 -1.49 20.63 -18.41
N SER A 452 -0.96 21.01 -19.57
CA SER A 452 -1.66 21.03 -20.86
C SER A 452 -1.75 19.65 -21.53
N ALA A 453 -1.00 18.65 -21.05
CA ALA A 453 -1.06 17.27 -21.54
C ALA A 453 -2.37 16.60 -21.06
N ARG A 454 -3.45 16.86 -21.79
CA ARG A 454 -4.77 16.30 -21.55
C ARG A 454 -5.31 15.67 -22.82
N MET A 455 -5.97 14.53 -22.64
CA MET A 455 -6.65 13.78 -23.68
C MET A 455 -8.15 13.78 -23.44
N ASP A 456 -8.94 13.66 -24.51
CA ASP A 456 -10.39 13.48 -24.38
C ASP A 456 -10.70 12.13 -23.70
N ALA A 457 -11.67 12.10 -22.79
CA ALA A 457 -12.04 10.88 -22.06
C ALA A 457 -12.63 9.78 -22.97
N ARG A 458 -13.08 10.14 -24.18
CA ARG A 458 -13.56 9.20 -25.21
C ARG A 458 -12.49 8.84 -26.24
N SER A 459 -11.24 9.29 -26.05
CA SER A 459 -10.12 8.91 -26.90
C SER A 459 -9.97 7.39 -26.90
N VAL A 460 -9.97 6.79 -28.09
CA VAL A 460 -9.80 5.34 -28.26
C VAL A 460 -8.35 4.95 -28.54
N ILE A 461 -7.38 5.84 -28.28
CA ILE A 461 -5.96 5.57 -28.54
C ILE A 461 -5.48 4.26 -27.92
N TRP A 462 -5.86 4.01 -26.66
CA TRP A 462 -5.43 2.82 -25.95
C TRP A 462 -6.20 1.59 -26.41
N ASP A 463 -7.45 1.73 -26.86
CA ASP A 463 -8.20 0.63 -27.46
C ASP A 463 -7.54 0.17 -28.77
N ASP A 464 -7.19 1.12 -29.65
CA ASP A 464 -6.51 0.87 -30.93
C ASP A 464 -5.11 0.26 -30.70
N VAL A 465 -4.31 0.83 -29.78
CA VAL A 465 -2.99 0.28 -29.43
C VAL A 465 -3.11 -1.12 -28.83
N MET A 466 -4.05 -1.34 -27.91
CA MET A 466 -4.24 -2.65 -27.27
C MET A 466 -4.80 -3.70 -28.24
N ASP A 467 -5.56 -3.33 -29.27
CA ASP A 467 -5.95 -4.28 -30.32
C ASP A 467 -4.74 -4.76 -31.14
N VAL A 468 -3.80 -3.87 -31.46
CA VAL A 468 -2.54 -4.28 -32.11
C VAL A 468 -1.70 -5.16 -31.17
N VAL A 469 -1.57 -4.78 -29.90
CA VAL A 469 -0.86 -5.60 -28.90
C VAL A 469 -1.54 -6.96 -28.71
N ARG A 470 -2.86 -7.04 -28.76
CA ARG A 470 -3.61 -8.31 -28.75
C ARG A 470 -3.26 -9.18 -29.96
N ARG A 471 -3.16 -8.60 -31.16
CA ARG A 471 -2.71 -9.35 -32.36
C ARG A 471 -1.26 -9.82 -32.23
N ILE A 472 -0.38 -9.01 -31.65
CA ILE A 472 1.00 -9.40 -31.33
C ILE A 472 1.03 -10.57 -30.33
N ALA A 473 0.21 -10.48 -29.28
CA ALA A 473 0.12 -11.48 -28.22
C ALA A 473 -0.49 -12.81 -28.69
N ALA A 474 -1.37 -12.75 -29.70
CA ALA A 474 -1.99 -13.89 -30.35
C ALA A 474 -1.05 -14.64 -31.31
N GLU A 475 -0.01 -13.98 -31.84
CA GLU A 475 1.01 -14.64 -32.66
C GLU A 475 1.96 -15.46 -31.75
N PRO A 476 2.03 -16.80 -31.89
CA PRO A 476 2.82 -17.64 -31.01
C PRO A 476 4.32 -17.29 -31.03
N GLY A 477 4.89 -16.96 -29.87
CA GLY A 477 6.32 -16.67 -29.71
C GLY A 477 6.77 -15.25 -30.09
N LEU A 478 5.94 -14.46 -30.78
CA LEU A 478 6.30 -13.11 -31.19
C LEU A 478 6.52 -12.18 -29.99
N LEU A 479 5.66 -12.25 -28.98
CA LEU A 479 5.80 -11.44 -27.77
C LEU A 479 7.11 -11.75 -27.02
N GLU A 480 7.46 -13.04 -26.86
CA GLU A 480 8.73 -13.45 -26.25
C GLU A 480 9.93 -12.97 -27.08
N ASP A 481 9.87 -13.05 -28.41
CA ASP A 481 10.94 -12.56 -29.29
C ASP A 481 11.10 -11.03 -29.20
N ILE A 482 10.00 -10.28 -29.08
CA ILE A 482 10.03 -8.83 -28.86
C ILE A 482 10.69 -8.50 -27.51
N LEU A 483 10.28 -9.17 -26.43
CA LEU A 483 10.88 -8.97 -25.10
C LEU A 483 12.36 -9.35 -25.08
N ASN A 484 12.74 -10.44 -25.75
CA ASN A 484 14.14 -10.85 -25.90
C ASN A 484 14.97 -9.84 -26.72
N ALA A 485 14.40 -9.30 -27.79
CA ALA A 485 15.02 -8.25 -28.59
C ALA A 485 15.20 -6.97 -27.76
N PHE A 486 14.20 -6.58 -26.99
CA PHE A 486 14.27 -5.42 -26.11
C PHE A 486 15.32 -5.59 -25.01
N ALA A 487 15.43 -6.78 -24.41
CA ALA A 487 16.50 -7.14 -23.47
C ALA A 487 17.91 -7.04 -24.10
N SER A 488 18.03 -7.35 -25.40
CA SER A 488 19.33 -7.32 -26.10
C SER A 488 19.83 -5.90 -26.41
N LEU A 489 18.96 -4.88 -26.33
CA LEU A 489 19.32 -3.48 -26.64
C LEU A 489 20.35 -2.86 -25.68
N GLN A 490 20.67 -3.54 -24.58
CA GLN A 490 21.71 -3.12 -23.64
C GLN A 490 23.10 -3.55 -24.07
N GLN A 491 23.19 -4.53 -24.97
CA GLN A 491 24.46 -5.04 -25.45
C GLN A 491 25.06 -4.04 -26.45
N PRO A 492 26.32 -3.62 -26.28
CA PRO A 492 26.99 -2.75 -27.24
C PRO A 492 26.95 -3.34 -28.66
N LEU A 493 26.77 -2.47 -29.66
CA LEU A 493 26.78 -2.86 -31.07
C LEU A 493 28.13 -3.51 -31.45
N PRO A 494 28.13 -4.60 -32.24
CA PRO A 494 29.35 -5.30 -32.65
C PRO A 494 30.26 -4.44 -33.53
N SER A 495 31.52 -4.86 -33.69
CA SER A 495 32.51 -4.17 -34.53
C SER A 495 32.39 -4.41 -36.03
N SER A 496 31.48 -5.29 -36.46
CA SER A 496 31.25 -5.61 -37.87
C SER A 496 29.79 -5.97 -38.12
N GLY A 497 29.38 -5.96 -39.40
CA GLY A 497 28.00 -6.28 -39.79
C GLY A 497 26.96 -5.18 -39.51
N LEU A 498 27.42 -3.99 -39.13
CA LEU A 498 26.62 -2.77 -38.98
C LEU A 498 26.40 -2.06 -40.31
N TRP A 499 25.26 -1.39 -40.41
CA TRP A 499 24.94 -0.47 -41.48
C TRP A 499 25.81 0.79 -41.41
N GLU A 500 26.07 1.27 -40.20
CA GLU A 500 26.94 2.39 -39.91
C GLU A 500 28.09 1.95 -38.99
N GLN A 501 29.30 1.83 -39.53
CA GLN A 501 30.46 1.33 -38.77
C GLN A 501 30.91 2.27 -37.65
N SER A 502 30.61 3.58 -37.73
CA SER A 502 30.85 4.54 -36.64
C SER A 502 30.05 4.23 -35.37
N CYS A 503 29.00 3.41 -35.46
CA CYS A 503 28.14 3.06 -34.33
C CYS A 503 28.70 1.90 -33.48
N ALA A 504 29.80 1.26 -33.88
CA ALA A 504 30.41 0.17 -33.14
C ALA A 504 30.70 0.57 -31.68
N GLY A 505 30.34 -0.30 -30.74
CA GLY A 505 30.52 -0.06 -29.30
C GLY A 505 29.48 0.87 -28.65
N SER A 506 28.62 1.53 -29.42
CA SER A 506 27.50 2.30 -28.85
C SER A 506 26.37 1.38 -28.37
N VAL A 507 25.55 1.87 -27.42
CA VAL A 507 24.49 1.07 -26.78
C VAL A 507 23.14 1.36 -27.46
N PRO A 508 22.48 0.38 -28.10
CA PRO A 508 21.24 0.57 -28.85
C PRO A 508 20.12 1.28 -28.09
N VAL A 509 19.84 0.88 -26.84
CA VAL A 509 18.74 1.50 -26.08
C VAL A 509 18.98 2.99 -25.83
N GLN A 510 20.24 3.41 -25.60
CA GLN A 510 20.60 4.82 -25.40
C GLN A 510 20.54 5.61 -26.71
N ASN A 511 20.94 5.00 -27.83
CA ASN A 511 20.82 5.59 -29.16
C ASN A 511 19.36 5.84 -29.53
N LEU A 512 18.48 4.86 -29.31
CA LEU A 512 17.04 5.00 -29.57
C LEU A 512 16.40 6.05 -28.67
N ALA A 513 16.75 6.08 -27.38
CA ALA A 513 16.21 7.07 -26.46
C ALA A 513 16.57 8.51 -26.90
N ARG A 514 17.85 8.74 -27.26
CA ARG A 514 18.31 10.01 -27.83
C ARG A 514 17.61 10.37 -29.14
N ALA A 515 17.48 9.40 -30.04
CA ALA A 515 16.82 9.60 -31.33
C ALA A 515 15.36 10.02 -31.15
N PHE A 516 14.56 9.22 -30.44
CA PHE A 516 13.14 9.52 -30.22
C PHE A 516 12.93 10.79 -29.39
N GLY A 517 13.78 11.08 -28.40
CA GLY A 517 13.73 12.31 -27.61
C GLY A 517 14.02 13.57 -28.46
N ALA A 518 14.97 13.47 -29.39
CA ALA A 518 15.24 14.52 -30.37
C ALA A 518 14.07 14.65 -31.38
N TYR A 519 13.49 13.54 -31.82
CA TYR A 519 12.38 13.54 -32.78
C TYR A 519 11.09 14.14 -32.20
N ALA A 520 10.81 13.91 -30.91
CA ALA A 520 9.65 14.45 -30.20
C ALA A 520 9.78 15.95 -29.90
N GLN A 521 11.00 16.49 -29.81
CA GLN A 521 11.22 17.91 -29.50
C GLN A 521 11.29 18.78 -30.74
N ASN A 522 11.88 18.26 -31.82
CA ASN A 522 12.35 19.07 -32.92
C ASN A 522 11.51 18.88 -34.18
N ARG A 523 11.49 19.90 -35.04
CA ARG A 523 10.72 19.99 -36.28
C ARG A 523 11.59 20.13 -37.54
N ASP A 524 12.91 20.00 -37.41
CA ASP A 524 13.84 20.20 -38.53
C ASP A 524 13.54 19.28 -39.72
N ARG A 525 13.83 19.76 -40.92
CA ARG A 525 13.74 18.97 -42.15
C ARG A 525 15.12 18.39 -42.47
N VAL A 526 15.22 17.08 -42.57
CA VAL A 526 16.46 16.34 -42.87
C VAL A 526 16.42 15.81 -44.29
N GLU A 527 17.31 16.27 -45.17
CA GLU A 527 17.40 15.79 -46.56
C GLU A 527 18.86 15.56 -47.00
N PRO A 528 19.11 14.62 -47.92
CA PRO A 528 20.38 14.50 -48.61
C PRO A 528 20.71 15.77 -49.42
N ALA A 529 22.00 15.98 -49.66
CA ALA A 529 22.45 16.96 -50.64
C ALA A 529 22.14 16.45 -52.06
N TRP A 530 20.91 16.63 -52.53
CA TRP A 530 20.41 16.11 -53.81
C TRP A 530 21.24 16.54 -55.02
N SER A 531 21.84 17.73 -54.98
CA SER A 531 22.72 18.25 -56.04
C SER A 531 24.18 17.78 -55.93
N GLY A 532 24.54 17.05 -54.86
CA GLY A 532 25.88 16.56 -54.58
C GLY A 532 25.93 15.04 -54.49
N ASN A 533 26.76 14.49 -53.59
CA ASN A 533 26.76 13.06 -53.31
C ASN A 533 25.56 12.69 -52.40
N TRP A 534 24.38 12.54 -52.99
CA TRP A 534 23.16 12.15 -52.27
C TRP A 534 23.17 10.69 -51.77
N ASN A 535 24.14 9.87 -52.19
CA ASN A 535 24.40 8.56 -51.60
C ASN A 535 25.20 8.62 -50.30
N ALA A 536 25.78 9.78 -49.96
CA ALA A 536 26.42 9.96 -48.67
C ALA A 536 25.38 9.89 -47.54
N HIS A 537 25.85 9.47 -46.36
CA HIS A 537 25.09 9.51 -45.12
C HIS A 537 24.68 10.95 -44.79
N VAL A 538 23.41 11.16 -44.39
CA VAL A 538 22.88 12.50 -44.09
C VAL A 538 23.28 12.92 -42.66
N PRO A 539 24.04 14.01 -42.47
CA PRO A 539 24.33 14.51 -41.13
C PRO A 539 23.05 15.01 -40.45
N VAL A 540 22.69 14.43 -39.30
CA VAL A 540 21.50 14.82 -38.55
C VAL A 540 21.88 15.68 -37.35
N ASN A 541 21.47 16.95 -37.37
CA ASN A 541 21.57 17.88 -36.24
C ASN A 541 20.24 18.63 -36.09
N LEU A 542 19.36 18.10 -35.23
CA LEU A 542 18.03 18.66 -34.98
C LEU A 542 18.13 19.75 -33.90
N ASN A 543 17.81 21.00 -34.25
CA ASN A 543 17.90 22.14 -33.33
C ASN A 543 16.70 23.09 -33.36
N GLN A 544 15.75 22.88 -34.26
CA GLN A 544 14.54 23.67 -34.35
C GLN A 544 13.45 23.02 -33.49
N THR A 545 13.20 23.56 -32.30
CA THR A 545 12.15 23.04 -31.42
C THR A 545 10.74 23.32 -31.96
N VAL A 546 9.80 22.42 -31.70
CA VAL A 546 8.37 22.58 -32.01
C VAL A 546 7.77 23.72 -31.17
N ASP A 547 7.03 24.62 -31.82
CA ASP A 547 6.24 25.64 -31.12
C ASP A 547 4.88 25.06 -30.71
N ARG A 548 4.80 24.55 -29.49
CA ARG A 548 3.61 23.89 -28.94
C ARG A 548 2.42 24.83 -28.71
N SER A 549 2.59 26.14 -28.90
CA SER A 549 1.49 27.11 -28.86
C SER A 549 0.75 27.24 -30.19
N ARG A 550 1.33 26.71 -31.28
CA ARG A 550 0.80 26.79 -32.64
C ARG A 550 0.22 25.44 -33.08
N PRO A 551 -0.78 25.44 -33.98
CA PRO A 551 -1.33 24.21 -34.54
C PRO A 551 -0.28 23.35 -35.27
N ASP A 552 -0.56 22.04 -35.33
CA ASP A 552 0.26 21.03 -36.00
C ASP A 552 0.13 21.14 -37.53
N THR A 553 0.74 22.18 -38.09
CA THR A 553 0.82 22.45 -39.54
C THR A 553 2.14 21.97 -40.12
N GLN A 554 2.30 21.95 -41.44
CA GLN A 554 3.47 21.34 -42.12
C GLN A 554 4.82 21.75 -41.51
N ASP A 555 4.98 23.02 -41.16
CA ASP A 555 6.22 23.59 -40.62
C ASP A 555 6.33 23.54 -39.09
N ASN A 556 5.34 22.97 -38.40
CA ASN A 556 5.28 22.93 -36.94
C ASN A 556 4.92 21.55 -36.37
N ARG A 557 5.17 20.47 -37.14
CA ARG A 557 5.07 19.09 -36.65
C ARG A 557 6.43 18.59 -36.19
N SER A 558 6.45 17.86 -35.08
CA SER A 558 7.66 17.15 -34.64
C SER A 558 8.13 16.16 -35.72
N VAL A 559 9.42 15.82 -35.73
CA VAL A 559 9.95 14.75 -36.59
C VAL A 559 9.23 13.43 -36.25
N LEU A 560 8.94 13.18 -34.97
CA LEU A 560 8.23 11.98 -34.51
C LEU A 560 6.82 11.87 -35.11
N GLN A 561 6.03 12.95 -35.05
CA GLN A 561 4.69 13.00 -35.61
C GLN A 561 4.72 12.77 -37.13
N ARG A 562 5.69 13.35 -37.84
CA ARG A 562 5.87 13.12 -39.28
C ARG A 562 6.26 11.67 -39.59
N LEU A 563 7.12 11.07 -38.78
CA LEU A 563 7.50 9.66 -38.95
C LEU A 563 6.31 8.72 -38.76
N PHE A 564 5.50 8.91 -37.71
CA PHE A 564 4.29 8.11 -37.51
C PHE A 564 3.31 8.26 -38.69
N HIS A 565 3.15 9.49 -39.20
CA HIS A 565 2.32 9.76 -40.36
C HIS A 565 2.83 9.08 -41.63
N LEU A 566 4.15 9.15 -41.89
CA LEU A 566 4.78 8.48 -43.01
C LEU A 566 4.58 6.96 -42.95
N VAL A 567 4.77 6.36 -41.78
CA VAL A 567 4.58 4.92 -41.60
C VAL A 567 3.13 4.54 -41.86
N ASP A 568 2.16 5.29 -41.32
CA ASP A 568 0.74 5.02 -41.56
C ASP A 568 0.38 5.08 -43.05
N ASP A 569 0.80 6.13 -43.75
CA ASP A 569 0.52 6.30 -45.18
C ASP A 569 1.17 5.24 -46.08
N LEU A 570 2.30 4.67 -45.64
CA LEU A 570 2.98 3.56 -46.33
C LEU A 570 2.49 2.18 -45.90
N ASN A 571 1.75 2.09 -44.80
CA ASN A 571 1.26 0.84 -44.25
C ASN A 571 0.11 0.31 -45.12
N GLY A 572 0.36 -0.79 -45.83
CA GLY A 572 -0.53 -1.33 -46.87
C GLY A 572 -0.43 -0.63 -48.23
N ALA A 573 0.54 0.28 -48.44
CA ALA A 573 0.77 0.90 -49.74
C ALA A 573 1.49 -0.08 -50.67
N HIS A 574 0.90 -0.33 -51.84
CA HIS A 574 1.45 -1.23 -52.85
C HIS A 574 2.46 -0.50 -53.76
N LEU A 575 3.65 -1.06 -53.94
CA LEU A 575 4.68 -0.51 -54.82
C LEU A 575 5.07 -1.52 -55.90
N CYS A 576 4.98 -1.10 -57.17
CA CYS A 576 5.28 -1.93 -58.33
C CYS A 576 6.13 -1.22 -59.39
N ASN A 577 6.77 -2.01 -60.26
CA ASN A 577 7.19 -1.50 -61.57
C ASN A 577 5.98 -1.03 -62.37
N LYS A 578 6.20 0.02 -63.18
CA LYS A 578 5.14 0.62 -63.99
C LYS A 578 4.70 -0.33 -65.11
N PRO A 579 3.49 -0.17 -65.68
CA PRO A 579 3.11 -0.90 -66.89
C PRO A 579 4.04 -0.53 -68.05
N ALA A 580 4.36 -1.52 -68.90
CA ALA A 580 5.30 -1.39 -70.01
C ALA A 580 6.70 -0.90 -69.55
N ALA A 581 7.17 -1.34 -68.39
CA ALA A 581 8.50 -1.00 -67.90
C ALA A 581 9.61 -1.53 -68.84
N GLU A 582 10.72 -0.81 -68.93
CA GLU A 582 11.87 -1.18 -69.77
C GLU A 582 13.18 -1.07 -68.99
N ILE A 583 14.02 -2.10 -69.05
CA ILE A 583 15.41 -2.02 -68.58
C ILE A 583 16.28 -1.50 -69.71
N ARG A 584 16.81 -0.30 -69.54
CA ARG A 584 17.73 0.34 -70.50
C ARG A 584 19.09 0.58 -69.85
N VAL A 585 20.16 0.34 -70.61
CA VAL A 585 21.52 0.67 -70.21
C VAL A 585 21.86 2.03 -70.80
N TYR A 586 22.14 2.98 -69.93
CA TYR A 586 22.59 4.32 -70.28
C TYR A 586 24.11 4.36 -70.24
N TYR A 587 24.71 4.88 -71.31
CA TYR A 587 26.15 4.99 -71.45
C TYR A 587 26.51 6.28 -72.19
N ASN A 588 27.74 6.74 -71.98
CA ASN A 588 28.23 7.97 -72.57
C ASN A 588 29.39 7.66 -73.53
N LEU A 589 29.04 7.24 -74.74
CA LEU A 589 29.99 7.00 -75.84
C LEU A 589 29.50 7.79 -77.04
N PHE A 590 30.19 8.91 -77.34
CA PHE A 590 29.77 9.91 -78.35
C PHE A 590 28.44 10.62 -78.00
N GLY A 591 28.23 10.93 -76.72
CA GLY A 591 27.02 11.58 -76.20
C GLY A 591 26.12 10.63 -75.39
N PRO A 592 25.09 11.14 -74.70
CA PRO A 592 24.17 10.32 -73.92
C PRO A 592 23.36 9.42 -74.84
N ARG A 593 23.54 8.11 -74.70
CA ARG A 593 22.82 7.08 -75.45
C ARG A 593 22.25 6.06 -74.48
N SER A 594 21.15 5.41 -74.90
CA SER A 594 20.53 4.32 -74.15
C SER A 594 20.26 3.15 -75.08
N ILE A 595 20.51 1.93 -74.64
CA ILE A 595 20.12 0.70 -75.34
C ILE A 595 19.20 -0.13 -74.45
N GLY A 596 18.07 -0.57 -75.01
CA GLY A 596 17.18 -1.50 -74.31
C GLY A 596 17.84 -2.87 -74.18
N VAL A 597 17.73 -3.49 -73.02
CA VAL A 597 18.21 -4.87 -72.83
C VAL A 597 17.25 -5.81 -73.57
N PRO A 598 17.72 -6.60 -74.56
CA PRO A 598 16.85 -7.52 -75.30
C PRO A 598 16.10 -8.48 -74.36
N GLY A 599 14.79 -8.62 -74.53
CA GLY A 599 13.95 -9.45 -73.65
C GLY A 599 13.55 -8.82 -72.31
N ALA A 600 13.92 -7.55 -72.05
CA ALA A 600 13.57 -6.80 -70.85
C ALA A 600 12.86 -5.46 -71.15
N GLY A 601 12.04 -5.44 -72.21
CA GLY A 601 11.18 -4.31 -72.58
C GLY A 601 9.70 -4.69 -72.54
N ASN A 602 8.81 -3.70 -72.40
CA ASN A 602 7.36 -3.88 -72.25
C ASN A 602 6.96 -4.87 -71.14
N ILE A 603 7.57 -4.71 -69.97
CA ILE A 603 7.31 -5.56 -68.81
C ILE A 603 5.98 -5.16 -68.17
N ASP A 604 5.12 -6.15 -67.90
CA ASP A 604 3.82 -5.94 -67.23
C ASP A 604 4.00 -5.31 -65.84
N ALA A 605 2.99 -4.56 -65.38
CA ALA A 605 3.00 -3.99 -64.04
C ALA A 605 3.18 -5.09 -62.97
N CYS A 606 3.95 -4.80 -61.92
CA CYS A 606 4.30 -5.73 -60.83
C CYS A 606 5.08 -6.99 -61.25
N ARG A 607 5.42 -7.17 -62.54
CA ARG A 607 6.13 -8.36 -63.03
C ARG A 607 7.62 -8.38 -62.74
N LEU A 608 8.25 -7.22 -62.53
CA LEU A 608 9.69 -7.07 -62.25
C LEU A 608 9.97 -6.58 -60.83
N VAL A 609 9.11 -5.76 -60.26
CA VAL A 609 9.18 -5.34 -58.85
C VAL A 609 7.76 -5.34 -58.31
N GLU A 610 7.55 -6.05 -57.22
CA GLU A 610 6.28 -6.07 -56.49
C GLU A 610 6.58 -6.05 -54.99
N VAL A 611 5.99 -5.07 -54.30
CA VAL A 611 6.08 -4.89 -52.86
C VAL A 611 4.66 -4.70 -52.33
N PRO A 612 4.03 -5.76 -51.80
CA PRO A 612 2.65 -5.76 -51.31
C PRO A 612 2.36 -4.67 -50.26
N ASP A 613 3.33 -4.41 -49.37
CA ASP A 613 3.22 -3.43 -48.29
C ASP A 613 4.58 -2.73 -48.11
N ALA A 614 4.62 -1.45 -48.47
CA ALA A 614 5.84 -0.64 -48.47
C ALA A 614 6.44 -0.46 -47.05
N ALA A 615 5.61 -0.25 -46.03
CA ALA A 615 6.09 -0.10 -44.65
C ALA A 615 6.67 -1.42 -44.13
N ALA A 616 5.97 -2.54 -44.31
CA ALA A 616 6.45 -3.85 -43.89
C ALA A 616 7.75 -4.26 -44.61
N PHE A 617 7.86 -3.97 -45.91
CA PHE A 617 9.09 -4.19 -46.67
C PHE A 617 10.25 -3.33 -46.15
N TYR A 618 9.98 -2.07 -45.79
CA TYR A 618 11.00 -1.20 -45.20
C TYR A 618 11.51 -1.74 -43.86
N VAL A 619 10.64 -2.23 -42.98
CA VAL A 619 11.02 -2.90 -41.72
C VAL A 619 11.93 -4.10 -41.97
N ARG A 620 11.61 -4.92 -42.98
CA ARG A 620 12.46 -6.06 -43.38
C ARG A 620 13.84 -5.64 -43.88
N SER A 621 13.96 -4.46 -44.51
CA SER A 621 15.27 -3.96 -44.98
C SER A 621 16.18 -3.58 -43.81
N ILE A 622 15.59 -3.13 -42.69
CA ILE A 622 16.31 -2.82 -41.45
C ILE A 622 16.77 -4.12 -40.78
N ALA A 623 15.91 -5.15 -40.78
CA ALA A 623 16.23 -6.50 -40.33
C ALA A 623 17.28 -7.14 -41.27
N GLY A 624 18.57 -6.82 -41.10
CA GLY A 624 19.63 -7.26 -42.03
C GLY A 624 19.79 -8.78 -42.19
N ASN A 625 20.75 -9.19 -43.04
CA ASN A 625 20.95 -10.57 -43.56
C ASN A 625 19.93 -10.98 -44.65
N GLY A 626 19.65 -10.09 -45.60
CA GLY A 626 18.86 -10.43 -46.80
C GLY A 626 17.37 -10.70 -46.54
N ARG A 627 16.80 -10.22 -45.44
CA ARG A 627 15.38 -10.46 -45.14
C ARG A 627 14.44 -9.59 -45.95
N ALA A 628 14.86 -8.41 -46.41
CA ALA A 628 14.20 -7.75 -47.53
C ALA A 628 14.77 -8.32 -48.82
N ILE A 629 13.95 -9.05 -49.56
CA ILE A 629 14.31 -9.51 -50.89
C ILE A 629 13.36 -8.82 -51.86
N LEU A 630 13.92 -8.02 -52.76
CA LEU A 630 13.19 -7.43 -53.86
C LEU A 630 13.22 -8.42 -55.03
N PRO A 631 12.07 -8.90 -55.55
CA PRO A 631 12.04 -9.90 -56.61
C PRO A 631 12.46 -9.31 -57.96
N LEU A 632 13.74 -8.99 -58.12
CA LEU A 632 14.34 -8.54 -59.38
C LEU A 632 14.72 -9.76 -60.22
N GLU A 633 13.78 -10.28 -61.01
CA GLU A 633 14.05 -11.43 -61.87
C GLU A 633 13.55 -11.24 -63.31
N ILE A 634 14.46 -11.46 -64.26
CA ILE A 634 14.15 -11.67 -65.68
C ILE A 634 14.90 -12.92 -66.14
N PRO A 635 14.22 -14.03 -66.45
CA PRO A 635 14.86 -15.27 -66.88
C PRO A 635 15.80 -15.07 -68.07
N GLY A 636 17.05 -15.57 -67.98
CA GLY A 636 18.04 -15.51 -69.07
C GLY A 636 18.76 -14.16 -69.24
N ILE A 637 18.52 -13.18 -68.38
CA ILE A 637 19.07 -11.82 -68.54
C ILE A 637 20.60 -11.76 -68.38
N ALA A 638 21.21 -12.57 -67.50
CA ALA A 638 22.66 -12.54 -67.27
C ALA A 638 23.49 -12.87 -68.53
N GLY A 639 23.02 -13.85 -69.32
CA GLY A 639 23.63 -14.16 -70.62
C GLY A 639 23.46 -13.03 -71.62
N THR A 640 22.30 -12.38 -71.61
CA THR A 640 21.99 -11.22 -72.45
C THR A 640 22.83 -9.99 -72.10
N LEU A 641 23.00 -9.69 -70.81
CA LEU A 641 23.83 -8.58 -70.32
C LEU A 641 25.31 -8.80 -70.65
N SER A 642 25.80 -10.03 -70.50
CA SER A 642 27.18 -10.40 -70.88
C SER A 642 27.42 -10.27 -72.40
N ASN A 643 26.42 -10.56 -73.22
CA ASN A 643 26.47 -10.36 -74.67
C ASN A 643 26.39 -8.87 -75.04
N LEU A 644 25.54 -8.11 -74.34
CA LEU A 644 25.39 -6.67 -74.55
C LEU A 644 26.66 -5.91 -74.19
N ALA A 645 27.27 -6.20 -73.03
CA ALA A 645 28.53 -5.61 -72.57
C ALA A 645 29.66 -5.78 -73.61
N ARG A 646 29.78 -6.99 -74.18
CA ARG A 646 30.72 -7.29 -75.27
C ARG A 646 30.40 -6.53 -76.56
N THR A 647 29.12 -6.29 -76.85
CA THR A 647 28.65 -5.62 -78.07
C THR A 647 28.90 -4.12 -78.05
N ILE A 648 28.72 -3.47 -76.90
CA ILE A 648 28.85 -2.01 -76.77
C ILE A 648 30.22 -1.56 -76.22
N GLY A 649 31.09 -2.50 -75.84
CA GLY A 649 32.45 -2.23 -75.39
C GLY A 649 32.55 -1.52 -74.03
N VAL A 650 31.51 -1.64 -73.20
CA VAL A 650 31.44 -1.01 -71.87
C VAL A 650 31.55 -2.11 -70.79
N PRO A 651 32.36 -1.93 -69.74
CA PRO A 651 32.33 -2.83 -68.59
C PRO A 651 30.97 -2.69 -67.89
N LEU A 652 30.06 -3.63 -68.16
CA LEU A 652 28.81 -3.78 -67.42
C LEU A 652 28.98 -4.90 -66.40
N ASP A 653 28.36 -4.74 -65.25
CA ASP A 653 28.17 -5.87 -64.33
C ASP A 653 27.30 -6.92 -65.03
N SER A 654 27.73 -8.19 -65.02
CA SER A 654 27.01 -9.29 -65.66
C SER A 654 25.81 -9.77 -64.84
N THR A 655 25.62 -9.21 -63.64
CA THR A 655 24.49 -9.47 -62.75
C THR A 655 23.44 -8.36 -62.85
N LEU A 656 22.17 -8.74 -62.68
CA LEU A 656 21.06 -7.77 -62.65
C LEU A 656 21.20 -6.81 -61.44
N ASP A 657 21.73 -7.29 -60.33
CA ASP A 657 21.96 -6.50 -59.12
C ASP A 657 22.96 -5.37 -59.32
N GLY A 658 24.13 -5.67 -59.88
CA GLY A 658 25.13 -4.65 -60.16
C GLY A 658 24.68 -3.67 -61.24
N LEU A 659 23.90 -4.14 -62.23
CA LEU A 659 23.30 -3.28 -63.24
C LEU A 659 22.30 -2.30 -62.61
N VAL A 660 21.35 -2.78 -61.81
CA VAL A 660 20.32 -1.95 -61.17
C VAL A 660 20.97 -0.91 -60.25
N GLN A 661 21.97 -1.31 -59.46
CA GLN A 661 22.70 -0.39 -58.58
C GLN A 661 23.47 0.68 -59.38
N SER A 662 24.16 0.28 -60.45
CA SER A 662 24.93 1.20 -61.30
C SER A 662 24.03 2.17 -62.08
N GLN A 663 22.97 1.67 -62.71
CA GLN A 663 22.11 2.45 -63.60
C GLN A 663 21.11 3.32 -62.85
N SER A 664 20.64 2.90 -61.67
CA SER A 664 19.83 3.77 -60.79
C SER A 664 20.67 4.87 -60.14
N GLY A 665 21.99 4.65 -60.02
CA GLY A 665 22.88 5.51 -59.27
C GLY A 665 22.64 5.47 -57.74
N ILE A 666 21.79 4.57 -57.23
CA ILE A 666 21.49 4.42 -55.80
C ILE A 666 22.41 3.34 -55.22
N ALA A 667 23.34 3.72 -54.33
CA ALA A 667 24.22 2.79 -53.66
C ALA A 667 23.42 1.82 -52.76
N GLY A 668 23.67 0.51 -52.93
CA GLY A 668 22.96 -0.53 -52.17
C GLY A 668 21.52 -0.81 -52.65
N PHE A 669 21.09 -0.29 -53.80
CA PHE A 669 19.83 -0.70 -54.44
C PHE A 669 20.05 -1.90 -55.35
N ASN A 670 19.71 -3.08 -54.87
CA ASN A 670 19.83 -4.38 -55.55
C ASN A 670 18.73 -5.33 -55.04
N SER A 671 18.83 -6.63 -55.30
CA SER A 671 17.88 -7.66 -54.83
C SER A 671 17.76 -7.74 -53.30
N GLN A 672 18.72 -7.21 -52.54
CA GLN A 672 18.69 -7.10 -51.08
C GLN A 672 18.95 -5.64 -50.66
N PRO A 673 17.99 -4.74 -50.91
CA PRO A 673 18.25 -3.32 -50.80
C PRO A 673 18.46 -2.89 -49.34
N THR A 674 19.40 -1.96 -49.13
CA THR A 674 19.62 -1.36 -47.81
C THR A 674 18.49 -0.37 -47.46
N PRO A 675 18.21 -0.09 -46.17
CA PRO A 675 17.20 0.90 -45.80
C PRO A 675 17.53 2.30 -46.33
N TYR A 676 18.82 2.64 -46.46
CA TYR A 676 19.32 3.86 -47.09
C TYR A 676 18.97 3.95 -48.58
N ALA A 677 19.13 2.84 -49.30
CA ALA A 677 18.84 2.75 -50.72
C ALA A 677 17.34 2.91 -50.99
N ILE A 678 16.48 2.27 -50.18
CA ILE A 678 15.03 2.40 -50.31
C ILE A 678 14.57 3.84 -50.02
N ALA A 679 15.12 4.48 -48.98
CA ALA A 679 14.83 5.89 -48.69
C ALA A 679 15.16 6.80 -49.88
N ARG A 680 16.32 6.59 -50.53
CA ARG A 680 16.72 7.34 -51.73
C ARG A 680 15.86 7.03 -52.95
N LEU A 681 15.46 5.77 -53.15
CA LEU A 681 14.55 5.36 -54.23
C LEU A 681 13.20 6.10 -54.14
N VAL A 682 12.62 6.16 -52.93
CA VAL A 682 11.29 6.72 -52.70
C VAL A 682 11.30 8.26 -52.69
N PHE A 683 12.30 8.87 -52.05
CA PHE A 683 12.29 10.31 -51.77
C PHE A 683 13.11 11.17 -52.75
N ASN A 684 13.81 10.59 -53.73
CA ASN A 684 14.53 11.38 -54.72
C ASN A 684 13.55 12.28 -55.52
N PRO A 685 13.71 13.62 -55.48
CA PRO A 685 12.84 14.53 -56.20
C PRO A 685 13.05 14.47 -57.72
N GLN A 686 14.21 13.99 -58.18
CA GLN A 686 14.60 13.92 -59.59
C GLN A 686 15.15 12.52 -59.91
N PRO A 687 14.28 11.50 -60.05
CA PRO A 687 14.71 10.17 -60.46
C PRO A 687 15.36 10.24 -61.85
N ASN A 688 16.43 9.47 -62.06
CA ASN A 688 17.10 9.44 -63.36
C ASN A 688 16.27 8.69 -64.42
N GLU A 689 16.66 8.79 -65.69
CA GLU A 689 15.92 8.19 -66.81
C GLU A 689 15.78 6.65 -66.69
N PHE A 690 16.71 5.98 -65.99
CA PHE A 690 16.60 4.56 -65.69
C PHE A 690 15.41 4.27 -64.78
N LEU A 691 15.32 4.96 -63.64
CA LEU A 691 14.22 4.78 -62.69
C LEU A 691 12.87 5.19 -63.29
N GLN A 692 12.83 6.27 -64.09
CA GLN A 692 11.61 6.72 -64.78
C GLN A 692 11.08 5.69 -65.79
N HIS A 693 11.94 4.88 -66.41
CA HIS A 693 11.53 3.79 -67.29
C HIS A 693 11.15 2.50 -66.56
N LEU A 694 11.55 2.38 -65.29
CA LEU A 694 11.35 1.18 -64.48
C LEU A 694 10.08 1.25 -63.62
N MET A 695 9.89 2.35 -62.89
CA MET A 695 8.90 2.45 -61.81
C MET A 695 8.19 3.80 -61.81
N ASP A 696 6.95 3.81 -61.36
CA ASP A 696 6.25 5.04 -61.01
C ASP A 696 6.71 5.54 -59.64
N VAL A 697 6.49 6.84 -59.38
CA VAL A 697 6.80 7.45 -58.10
C VAL A 697 5.90 6.84 -57.02
N ALA A 698 6.48 6.44 -55.90
CA ALA A 698 5.74 5.87 -54.78
C ALA A 698 4.62 6.83 -54.30
N THR A 699 3.41 6.29 -54.17
CA THR A 699 2.22 7.00 -53.68
C THR A 699 1.78 6.45 -52.32
N VAL A 700 1.10 7.29 -51.54
CA VAL A 700 0.50 6.87 -50.26
C VAL A 700 -0.64 5.87 -50.48
N ARG A 701 -1.02 5.13 -49.45
CA ARG A 701 -2.18 4.23 -49.48
C ARG A 701 -3.47 5.01 -49.83
N ASN A 702 -4.44 4.32 -50.42
CA ASN A 702 -5.73 4.90 -50.83
C ASN A 702 -5.65 6.09 -51.82
N ALA A 703 -4.52 6.25 -52.52
CA ALA A 703 -4.35 7.31 -53.53
C ALA A 703 -5.41 7.29 -54.65
N GLY A 704 -6.15 6.20 -54.88
CA GLY A 704 -7.11 6.05 -55.98
C GLY A 704 -8.56 6.49 -55.70
N THR A 705 -8.93 6.87 -54.48
CA THR A 705 -10.34 7.22 -54.14
C THR A 705 -10.64 8.72 -54.30
N PRO A 706 -11.90 9.13 -54.60
CA PRO A 706 -12.22 10.52 -54.92
C PRO A 706 -12.05 11.49 -53.73
N PRO A 707 -11.86 12.81 -54.00
CA PRO A 707 -11.31 13.80 -53.07
C PRO A 707 -12.36 14.30 -52.03
N PRO A 708 -11.97 15.12 -51.02
CA PRO A 708 -11.36 16.43 -51.22
C PRO A 708 -9.86 16.42 -50.84
N SER A 709 -8.91 16.12 -51.73
CA SER A 709 -8.03 17.10 -52.42
C SER A 709 -6.70 16.37 -52.80
N PRO A 710 -5.70 16.90 -53.55
CA PRO A 710 -5.63 17.54 -54.88
C PRO A 710 -4.88 16.64 -55.91
N SER A 711 -4.01 17.16 -56.77
CA SER A 711 -3.47 16.56 -58.02
C SER A 711 -2.69 15.23 -57.86
N PRO A 712 -2.40 14.46 -58.94
CA PRO A 712 -1.54 13.26 -58.87
C PRO A 712 -0.15 13.48 -58.21
N VAL A 713 0.37 14.70 -58.23
CA VAL A 713 1.66 15.07 -57.59
C VAL A 713 1.53 15.12 -56.07
N ASP A 714 0.36 15.53 -55.57
CA ASP A 714 0.07 15.67 -54.14
C ASP A 714 -0.16 14.32 -53.45
N ARG A 715 -0.28 13.22 -54.23
CA ARG A 715 -0.41 11.85 -53.74
C ARG A 715 0.93 11.11 -53.61
N GLN A 716 2.03 11.74 -54.05
CA GLN A 716 3.37 11.15 -53.98
C GLN A 716 3.90 11.24 -52.55
N VAL A 717 4.47 10.14 -52.05
CA VAL A 717 5.02 10.05 -50.67
C VAL A 717 6.07 11.14 -50.43
N ARG A 718 6.94 11.37 -51.42
CA ARG A 718 7.99 12.40 -51.35
C ARG A 718 7.46 13.83 -51.27
N THR A 719 6.24 14.09 -51.75
CA THR A 719 5.59 15.41 -51.71
C THR A 719 4.88 15.63 -50.37
N LEU A 720 4.23 14.59 -49.83
CA LEU A 720 3.49 14.66 -48.56
C LEU A 720 4.41 14.60 -47.33
N HIS A 721 5.50 13.83 -47.42
CA HIS A 721 6.43 13.57 -46.31
C HIS A 721 7.87 13.99 -46.62
N PRO A 722 8.12 15.18 -47.20
CA PRO A 722 9.47 15.60 -47.53
C PRO A 722 10.32 15.62 -46.25
N ALA A 723 11.60 15.30 -46.40
CA ALA A 723 12.59 15.43 -45.33
C ALA A 723 12.28 14.67 -44.01
N THR A 724 11.51 13.58 -44.07
CA THR A 724 11.04 12.86 -42.88
C THR A 724 11.89 11.61 -42.59
N ILE A 725 12.01 10.69 -43.54
CA ILE A 725 12.65 9.38 -43.30
C ILE A 725 14.15 9.47 -43.01
N PHE A 726 14.83 10.48 -43.57
CA PHE A 726 16.28 10.64 -43.45
C PHE A 726 16.74 11.00 -42.03
N ALA A 727 15.82 11.39 -41.13
CA ALA A 727 16.14 11.53 -39.72
C ALA A 727 16.68 10.21 -39.12
N TRP A 728 16.23 9.05 -39.62
CA TRP A 728 16.70 7.72 -39.20
C TRP A 728 18.13 7.39 -39.64
N GLU A 729 18.74 8.18 -40.52
CA GLU A 729 20.19 8.05 -40.77
C GLU A 729 20.98 8.56 -39.56
N GLY A 730 20.43 9.43 -38.71
CA GLY A 730 21.09 9.92 -37.51
C GLY A 730 21.07 8.94 -36.34
N TYR A 731 21.86 9.27 -35.32
CA TYR A 731 21.81 8.66 -33.99
C TYR A 731 22.00 7.13 -33.96
N CYS A 732 22.64 6.53 -34.97
CA CYS A 732 22.78 5.07 -35.09
C CYS A 732 21.44 4.32 -35.09
N PHE A 733 20.35 4.96 -35.56
CA PHE A 733 18.99 4.45 -35.39
C PHE A 733 18.78 3.09 -36.06
N TYR A 734 19.17 2.91 -37.32
CA TYR A 734 18.95 1.65 -38.05
C TYR A 734 19.60 0.45 -37.36
N ASP A 735 20.87 0.57 -36.94
CA ASP A 735 21.56 -0.50 -36.24
C ASP A 735 20.97 -0.74 -34.84
N SER A 736 20.48 0.32 -34.19
CA SER A 736 19.93 0.23 -32.84
C SER A 736 18.50 -0.36 -32.79
N ILE A 737 17.66 -0.09 -33.80
CA ILE A 737 16.29 -0.66 -33.88
C ILE A 737 16.29 -2.06 -34.49
N ARG A 738 17.37 -2.45 -35.18
CA ARG A 738 17.49 -3.73 -35.89
C ARG A 738 17.09 -4.97 -35.07
N PRO A 739 17.45 -5.12 -33.77
CA PRO A 739 17.01 -6.28 -32.99
C PRO A 739 15.48 -6.39 -32.89
N LEU A 740 14.78 -5.27 -32.68
CA LEU A 740 13.32 -5.23 -32.64
C LEU A 740 12.70 -5.50 -34.00
N ALA A 741 13.19 -4.83 -35.07
CA ALA A 741 12.73 -5.09 -36.44
C ALA A 741 12.92 -6.57 -36.83
N THR A 742 14.04 -7.17 -36.40
CA THR A 742 14.34 -8.60 -36.64
C THR A 742 13.38 -9.52 -35.89
N ALA A 743 12.96 -9.16 -34.67
CA ALA A 743 11.97 -9.94 -33.92
C ALA A 743 10.64 -10.00 -34.67
N PHE A 744 10.11 -8.87 -35.14
CA PHE A 744 8.88 -8.86 -35.94
C PHE A 744 9.05 -9.61 -37.27
N ALA A 745 10.12 -9.33 -38.02
CA ALA A 745 10.35 -9.97 -39.32
C ALA A 745 10.56 -11.51 -39.26
N ARG A 746 10.84 -12.09 -38.08
CA ARG A 746 10.89 -13.57 -37.91
C ARG A 746 9.51 -14.22 -38.02
N HIS A 747 8.46 -13.45 -37.79
CA HIS A 747 7.07 -13.92 -37.77
C HIS A 747 6.33 -13.55 -39.06
N ASP A 748 7.05 -13.17 -40.12
CA ASP A 748 6.51 -13.14 -41.47
C ASP A 748 6.34 -14.58 -41.99
N ARG A 749 5.33 -14.83 -42.84
CA ARG A 749 4.99 -16.19 -43.29
C ARG A 749 5.37 -16.42 -44.74
N LEU A 750 5.77 -17.64 -45.09
CA LEU A 750 5.97 -18.07 -46.47
C LEU A 750 4.88 -19.09 -46.83
N ASN A 751 4.04 -18.79 -47.83
CA ASN A 751 2.93 -19.68 -48.22
C ASN A 751 2.03 -20.14 -47.04
N GLY A 752 1.73 -19.25 -46.09
CA GLY A 752 0.87 -19.53 -44.95
C GLY A 752 1.48 -20.40 -43.84
N ARG A 753 2.78 -20.72 -43.89
CA ARG A 753 3.51 -21.41 -42.81
C ARG A 753 4.59 -20.51 -42.20
N LEU A 754 4.86 -20.72 -40.90
CA LEU A 754 6.10 -20.26 -40.27
C LEU A 754 7.24 -20.98 -40.98
N ASP A 755 8.12 -20.23 -41.64
CA ASP A 755 9.19 -20.83 -42.43
C ASP A 755 10.38 -21.22 -41.54
N PRO A 756 10.73 -22.51 -41.40
CA PRO A 756 11.96 -22.91 -40.73
C PRO A 756 13.22 -22.38 -41.43
N ALA A 757 13.14 -22.01 -42.72
CA ALA A 757 14.20 -21.31 -43.46
C ALA A 757 14.24 -19.78 -43.21
N LEU A 758 13.41 -19.20 -42.36
CA LEU A 758 13.58 -17.82 -41.84
C LEU A 758 14.31 -17.78 -40.48
N SER A 759 14.75 -18.95 -39.98
CA SER A 759 15.62 -19.10 -38.80
C SER A 759 16.99 -18.45 -39.02
N PRO A 760 17.68 -17.97 -37.96
CA PRO A 760 19.02 -17.39 -38.08
C PRO A 760 19.98 -18.32 -38.85
N GLY A 761 20.50 -17.86 -39.99
CA GLY A 761 21.53 -18.57 -40.79
C GLY A 761 21.06 -19.24 -42.08
N ALA A 762 19.78 -19.25 -42.41
CA ALA A 762 19.29 -19.75 -43.70
C ALA A 762 19.62 -18.79 -44.86
N ASP A 763 19.92 -19.34 -46.05
CA ASP A 763 20.31 -18.55 -47.23
C ASP A 763 19.10 -17.81 -47.83
N PRO A 764 19.05 -16.46 -47.73
CA PRO A 764 17.94 -15.69 -48.25
C PRO A 764 17.76 -15.83 -49.77
N ARG A 765 18.78 -16.27 -50.51
CA ARG A 765 18.71 -16.48 -51.96
C ARG A 765 17.83 -17.66 -52.38
N THR A 766 17.44 -18.50 -51.43
CA THR A 766 16.58 -19.68 -51.66
C THR A 766 15.09 -19.40 -51.44
N MET A 767 14.75 -18.20 -50.97
CA MET A 767 13.38 -17.78 -50.71
C MET A 767 12.76 -17.19 -51.98
N ASP A 768 11.55 -17.61 -52.34
CA ASP A 768 10.75 -16.90 -53.35
C ASP A 768 10.19 -15.61 -52.70
N PRO A 769 10.66 -14.41 -53.09
CA PRO A 769 10.25 -13.17 -52.44
C PRO A 769 8.77 -12.84 -52.65
N ARG A 770 8.15 -13.38 -53.72
CA ARG A 770 6.72 -13.19 -54.02
C ARG A 770 5.82 -14.08 -53.18
N ALA A 771 6.36 -15.13 -52.58
CA ALA A 771 5.62 -16.04 -51.71
C ALA A 771 5.61 -15.60 -50.22
N ILE A 772 6.28 -14.49 -49.90
CA ILE A 772 6.41 -13.98 -48.53
C ILE A 772 5.20 -13.09 -48.20
N ASP A 773 4.36 -13.60 -47.31
CA ASP A 773 3.24 -12.89 -46.72
C ASP A 773 3.73 -11.98 -45.58
N VAL A 774 3.87 -10.69 -45.92
CA VAL A 774 4.26 -9.61 -45.01
C VAL A 774 3.11 -9.11 -44.13
N SER A 775 1.90 -9.67 -44.23
CA SER A 775 0.72 -9.23 -43.46
C SER A 775 0.72 -9.62 -41.98
N ASN A 776 1.75 -10.35 -41.52
CA ASN A 776 1.88 -10.83 -40.14
C ASN A 776 2.88 -9.98 -39.33
N GLY A 777 4.10 -10.46 -39.08
CA GLY A 777 5.07 -9.83 -38.17
C GLY A 777 5.43 -8.37 -38.51
N SER A 778 6.03 -8.14 -39.67
CA SER A 778 6.47 -6.79 -40.10
C SER A 778 5.29 -5.81 -40.26
N LYS A 779 4.09 -6.32 -40.62
CA LYS A 779 2.85 -5.55 -40.60
C LYS A 779 2.46 -5.11 -39.19
N LEU A 780 2.53 -6.00 -38.19
CA LEU A 780 2.18 -5.67 -36.81
C LEU A 780 3.07 -4.57 -36.22
N PHE A 781 4.35 -4.52 -36.59
CA PHE A 781 5.23 -3.40 -36.22
C PHE A 781 4.72 -2.07 -36.82
N SER A 782 4.36 -2.08 -38.11
CA SER A 782 3.85 -0.91 -38.82
C SER A 782 2.46 -0.49 -38.30
N ASP A 783 1.60 -1.45 -37.99
CA ASP A 783 0.27 -1.25 -37.39
C ASP A 783 0.36 -0.58 -36.02
N LEU A 784 1.36 -0.93 -35.20
CA LEU A 784 1.56 -0.31 -33.90
C LEU A 784 1.91 1.18 -34.02
N LEU A 785 2.82 1.54 -34.92
CA LEU A 785 3.16 2.94 -35.19
C LEU A 785 1.99 3.70 -35.85
N SER A 786 1.22 3.02 -36.70
CA SER A 786 0.00 3.56 -37.33
C SER A 786 -1.09 3.84 -36.29
N ALA A 787 -1.27 2.94 -35.31
CA ALA A 787 -2.20 3.16 -34.20
C ALA A 787 -1.85 4.45 -33.44
N PHE A 788 -0.57 4.70 -33.12
CA PHE A 788 -0.19 5.98 -32.53
C PHE A 788 -0.47 7.16 -33.45
N HIS A 789 -0.16 7.06 -34.76
CA HIS A 789 -0.42 8.13 -35.72
C HIS A 789 -1.87 8.62 -35.70
N ARG A 790 -2.82 7.67 -35.74
CA ARG A 790 -4.26 7.97 -35.81
C ARG A 790 -4.71 8.91 -34.71
N HIS A 791 -4.05 8.90 -33.56
CA HIS A 791 -4.41 9.69 -32.38
C HIS A 791 -3.43 10.82 -32.06
N TRP A 792 -2.34 10.94 -32.81
CA TRP A 792 -1.26 11.87 -32.46
C TRP A 792 -1.63 13.34 -32.66
N ALA A 793 -2.27 13.65 -33.79
CA ALA A 793 -2.62 15.01 -34.18
C ALA A 793 -3.58 15.70 -33.19
N THR A 794 -3.50 17.03 -33.07
CA THR A 794 -4.60 17.81 -32.48
C THR A 794 -5.71 18.08 -33.49
N SER A 795 -6.91 18.43 -32.99
CA SER A 795 -8.03 18.90 -33.82
C SER A 795 -7.76 20.19 -34.61
N ALA A 796 -6.68 20.91 -34.28
CA ALA A 796 -6.23 22.09 -35.01
C ALA A 796 -5.30 21.75 -36.18
N ALA A 797 -4.94 20.47 -36.38
CA ALA A 797 -4.13 20.03 -37.51
C ALA A 797 -4.90 20.27 -38.83
N GLY A 798 -4.30 21.04 -39.75
CA GLY A 798 -4.88 21.38 -41.06
C GLY A 798 -4.00 20.93 -42.23
N GLY A 799 -4.64 20.62 -43.37
CA GLY A 799 -4.00 20.45 -44.69
C GLY A 799 -3.34 19.10 -44.99
N TYR A 800 -2.87 18.38 -43.96
CA TYR A 800 -2.16 17.09 -44.12
C TYR A 800 -2.77 15.95 -43.31
N GLN A 801 -3.86 16.19 -42.59
CA GLN A 801 -4.56 15.18 -41.79
C GLN A 801 -6.06 15.39 -41.96
N SER A 802 -6.80 14.30 -41.99
CA SER A 802 -8.22 14.26 -42.32
C SER A 802 -8.96 13.40 -41.32
N THR A 803 -10.15 13.83 -40.90
CA THR A 803 -11.10 12.99 -40.16
C THR A 803 -12.07 12.25 -41.09
N VAL A 804 -11.97 12.50 -42.41
CA VAL A 804 -12.89 11.96 -43.41
C VAL A 804 -12.57 10.49 -43.67
N ARG A 805 -13.57 9.63 -43.46
CA ARG A 805 -13.54 8.23 -43.89
C ARG A 805 -14.05 8.11 -45.32
N CYS A 806 -13.55 7.15 -46.10
CA CYS A 806 -14.03 6.94 -47.47
C CYS A 806 -14.94 5.70 -47.56
N GLU A 807 -15.81 5.66 -48.57
CA GLU A 807 -16.85 4.63 -48.71
C GLU A 807 -16.28 3.21 -48.90
N SER A 808 -15.11 3.11 -49.54
CA SER A 808 -14.38 1.86 -49.79
C SER A 808 -13.15 1.65 -48.89
N CYS A 809 -12.82 2.62 -48.02
CA CYS A 809 -11.66 2.61 -47.15
C CYS A 809 -12.02 3.23 -45.79
N ARG A 810 -12.10 2.37 -44.77
CA ARG A 810 -12.51 2.75 -43.41
C ARG A 810 -11.62 3.85 -42.81
N GLU A 811 -10.37 3.92 -43.27
CA GLU A 811 -9.38 4.96 -42.99
C GLU A 811 -9.08 5.67 -44.32
N GLY A 812 -9.58 6.90 -44.49
CA GLY A 812 -9.35 7.71 -45.69
C GLY A 812 -7.87 8.05 -45.90
N VAL A 813 -7.55 8.85 -46.92
CA VAL A 813 -6.20 9.38 -47.12
C VAL A 813 -5.84 10.35 -45.98
N ASN A 814 -4.65 10.20 -45.38
CA ASN A 814 -4.15 10.97 -44.24
C ASN A 814 -5.07 10.93 -43.00
N TYR A 815 -5.71 9.79 -42.72
CA TYR A 815 -6.72 9.71 -41.67
C TYR A 815 -6.15 9.85 -40.25
N SER A 816 -6.76 10.70 -39.42
CA SER A 816 -6.50 10.82 -38.00
C SER A 816 -7.79 11.15 -37.24
N GLN A 817 -7.94 10.60 -36.04
CA GLN A 817 -9.01 10.93 -35.10
C GLN A 817 -8.79 12.29 -34.41
N MET A 818 -7.55 12.78 -34.43
CA MET A 818 -7.14 14.08 -33.88
C MET A 818 -7.30 14.23 -32.35
N ASP A 819 -7.07 13.14 -31.61
CA ASP A 819 -7.22 13.08 -30.14
C ASP A 819 -6.20 13.90 -29.34
N GLY A 820 -5.14 14.39 -30.01
CA GLY A 820 -4.18 15.33 -29.44
C GLY A 820 -3.05 14.69 -28.63
N ALA A 821 -2.67 13.43 -28.91
CA ALA A 821 -1.59 12.77 -28.16
C ALA A 821 -0.23 13.48 -28.30
N VAL A 822 -0.02 14.31 -29.32
CA VAL A 822 1.15 15.20 -29.47
C VAL A 822 1.39 16.09 -28.26
N ARG A 823 0.34 16.42 -27.47
CA ARG A 823 0.47 17.20 -26.22
C ARG A 823 1.31 16.48 -25.16
N TYR A 824 1.45 15.17 -25.26
CA TYR A 824 2.25 14.32 -24.36
C TYR A 824 3.71 14.18 -24.78
N GLU A 825 4.11 14.66 -25.98
CA GLU A 825 5.50 14.62 -26.43
C GLU A 825 6.54 15.21 -25.46
N PRO A 826 6.30 16.30 -24.69
CA PRO A 826 7.30 16.74 -23.71
C PRO A 826 7.47 15.75 -22.57
N ILE A 827 6.41 15.03 -22.15
CA ILE A 827 6.49 13.97 -21.14
C ILE A 827 7.23 12.76 -21.72
N VAL A 828 6.88 12.35 -22.94
CA VAL A 828 7.55 11.28 -23.68
C VAL A 828 9.04 11.59 -23.84
N ARG A 829 9.39 12.83 -24.20
CA ARG A 829 10.79 13.27 -24.25
C ARG A 829 11.48 13.10 -22.89
N SER A 830 10.89 13.58 -21.79
CA SER A 830 11.47 13.42 -20.46
C SER A 830 11.70 11.95 -20.10
N ALA A 831 10.78 11.06 -20.49
CA ALA A 831 10.94 9.62 -20.32
C ALA A 831 12.10 9.02 -21.15
N LEU A 832 12.30 9.52 -22.37
CA LEU A 832 13.32 9.05 -23.31
C LEU A 832 14.72 9.62 -23.03
N ASP A 833 14.82 10.90 -22.63
CA ASP A 833 16.07 11.51 -22.19
C ASP A 833 16.53 10.93 -20.83
N GLY A 834 15.57 10.41 -20.06
CA GLY A 834 15.78 9.81 -18.75
C GLY A 834 16.22 8.34 -18.80
N ASP A 835 16.09 7.69 -17.64
CA ASP A 835 16.58 6.33 -17.43
C ASP A 835 15.51 5.24 -17.63
N LEU A 836 14.31 5.60 -18.09
CA LEU A 836 13.18 4.65 -18.18
C LEU A 836 13.48 3.51 -19.17
N LEU A 837 13.80 3.84 -20.42
CA LEU A 837 14.05 2.81 -21.44
C LEU A 837 15.27 1.93 -21.09
N PRO A 838 16.42 2.49 -20.66
CA PRO A 838 17.53 1.68 -20.16
C PRO A 838 17.13 0.81 -18.95
N ALA A 839 16.45 1.35 -17.94
CA ALA A 839 16.04 0.57 -16.77
C ALA A 839 15.07 -0.57 -17.14
N LEU A 840 14.08 -0.30 -17.99
CA LEU A 840 13.13 -1.31 -18.47
C LEU A 840 13.83 -2.43 -19.25
N SER A 841 14.79 -2.07 -20.11
CA SER A 841 15.57 -3.04 -20.88
C SER A 841 16.46 -3.89 -19.97
N SER A 842 17.02 -3.32 -18.89
CA SER A 842 17.79 -4.06 -17.87
C SER A 842 16.90 -5.05 -17.14
N VAL A 843 15.71 -4.60 -16.72
CA VAL A 843 14.74 -5.47 -16.05
C VAL A 843 14.34 -6.63 -16.97
N THR A 844 14.04 -6.35 -18.24
CA THR A 844 13.66 -7.39 -19.21
C THR A 844 14.81 -8.36 -19.49
N ALA A 845 16.07 -7.90 -19.46
CA ALA A 845 17.23 -8.76 -19.55
C ALA A 845 17.35 -9.68 -18.31
N GLU A 846 17.12 -9.16 -17.12
CA GLU A 846 17.12 -9.95 -15.88
C GLU A 846 15.98 -10.97 -15.83
N LEU A 847 14.81 -10.65 -16.41
CA LEU A 847 13.70 -11.61 -16.51
C LEU A 847 14.07 -12.91 -17.24
N ARG A 848 15.10 -12.89 -18.11
CA ARG A 848 15.60 -14.07 -18.83
C ARG A 848 16.41 -15.02 -17.95
N THR A 849 16.99 -14.51 -16.86
CA THR A 849 17.87 -15.27 -15.95
C THR A 849 17.09 -15.88 -14.79
N LEU A 850 15.91 -15.35 -14.49
CA LEU A 850 15.04 -15.80 -13.41
C LEU A 850 14.34 -17.11 -13.78
N ASP A 851 14.70 -18.20 -13.10
CA ASP A 851 13.94 -19.46 -13.13
C ASP A 851 12.67 -19.33 -12.26
N VAL A 852 11.52 -19.59 -12.88
CA VAL A 852 10.20 -19.57 -12.20
C VAL A 852 9.60 -20.98 -12.06
N GLY A 853 10.42 -22.01 -12.29
CA GLY A 853 10.06 -23.42 -12.18
C GLY A 853 9.69 -24.07 -13.52
N GLY A 854 9.91 -25.38 -13.62
CA GLY A 854 9.56 -26.17 -14.81
C GLY A 854 10.39 -25.82 -16.06
N GLY A 855 11.60 -25.27 -15.87
CA GLY A 855 12.47 -24.83 -16.96
C GLY A 855 11.99 -23.55 -17.66
N ARG A 856 11.11 -22.78 -17.01
CA ARG A 856 10.55 -21.53 -17.55
C ARG A 856 11.19 -20.32 -16.93
N THR A 857 11.17 -19.20 -17.65
CA THR A 857 11.79 -17.94 -17.22
C THR A 857 10.77 -16.91 -16.75
N GLY A 858 11.21 -15.93 -15.96
CA GLY A 858 10.41 -14.77 -15.60
C GLY A 858 9.87 -14.00 -16.81
N LEU A 859 10.62 -13.97 -17.92
CA LEU A 859 10.18 -13.35 -19.17
C LEU A 859 8.94 -14.05 -19.75
N GLN A 860 8.92 -15.39 -19.73
CA GLN A 860 7.76 -16.17 -20.18
C GLN A 860 6.54 -15.97 -19.26
N ALA A 861 6.77 -15.83 -17.95
CA ALA A 861 5.69 -15.54 -17.00
C ALA A 861 5.04 -14.17 -17.27
N ILE A 862 5.86 -13.12 -17.51
CA ILE A 862 5.37 -11.78 -17.86
C ILE A 862 4.69 -11.79 -19.24
N ALA A 863 5.22 -12.52 -20.22
CA ALA A 863 4.57 -12.67 -21.54
C ALA A 863 3.19 -13.35 -21.42
N SER A 864 3.08 -14.38 -20.58
CA SER A 864 1.81 -15.06 -20.29
C SER A 864 0.78 -14.11 -19.66
N LEU A 865 1.19 -13.34 -18.64
CA LEU A 865 0.32 -12.32 -18.03
C LEU A 865 -0.09 -11.24 -19.04
N THR A 866 0.83 -10.80 -19.89
CA THR A 866 0.55 -9.80 -20.93
C THR A 866 -0.51 -10.30 -21.91
N ARG A 867 -0.50 -11.59 -22.28
CA ARG A 867 -1.59 -12.19 -23.06
C ARG A 867 -2.92 -12.10 -22.32
N GLY A 868 -2.96 -12.46 -21.03
CA GLY A 868 -4.15 -12.34 -20.19
C GLY A 868 -4.67 -10.90 -20.04
N LEU A 869 -3.76 -9.91 -20.18
CA LEU A 869 -4.10 -8.49 -20.16
C LEU A 869 -4.91 -8.07 -21.38
N VAL A 870 -4.51 -8.51 -22.59
CA VAL A 870 -5.04 -7.97 -23.84
C VAL A 870 -5.94 -8.92 -24.62
N ASP A 871 -5.84 -10.24 -24.42
CA ASP A 871 -6.57 -11.25 -25.20
C ASP A 871 -7.60 -12.00 -24.35
N THR A 872 -8.84 -12.03 -24.83
CA THR A 872 -9.96 -12.78 -24.20
C THR A 872 -9.80 -14.29 -24.34
N ARG A 873 -8.97 -14.74 -25.30
CA ARG A 873 -8.64 -16.16 -25.52
C ARG A 873 -7.20 -16.51 -25.12
N ALA A 874 -6.61 -15.70 -24.25
CA ALA A 874 -5.24 -15.85 -23.77
C ALA A 874 -4.91 -17.29 -23.36
N ARG A 875 -3.71 -17.73 -23.72
CA ARG A 875 -3.16 -19.03 -23.35
C ARG A 875 -2.04 -18.84 -22.33
N ALA A 876 -2.01 -19.73 -21.35
CA ALA A 876 -0.95 -19.86 -20.37
C ALA A 876 0.34 -20.41 -21.01
N MET A 877 1.43 -20.44 -20.25
CA MET A 877 2.74 -20.96 -20.67
C MET A 877 2.71 -22.46 -21.03
N ASP A 878 1.69 -23.20 -20.61
CA ASP A 878 1.47 -24.60 -21.00
C ASP A 878 0.49 -24.79 -22.17
N GLY A 879 0.04 -23.71 -22.80
CA GLY A 879 -0.88 -23.72 -23.95
C GLY A 879 -2.36 -23.88 -23.59
N MET A 880 -2.69 -24.11 -22.33
CA MET A 880 -4.08 -24.17 -21.87
C MET A 880 -4.67 -22.76 -21.74
N PRO A 881 -6.01 -22.60 -21.65
CA PRO A 881 -6.61 -21.30 -21.38
C PRO A 881 -6.01 -20.66 -20.12
N ALA A 882 -5.67 -19.38 -20.21
CA ALA A 882 -5.08 -18.60 -19.11
C ALA A 882 -6.02 -18.49 -17.90
N PHE A 883 -7.32 -18.49 -18.15
CA PHE A 883 -8.38 -18.45 -17.16
C PHE A 883 -9.30 -19.67 -17.33
N ALA A 884 -9.69 -20.31 -16.23
CA ALA A 884 -10.60 -21.45 -16.27
C ALA A 884 -12.02 -21.05 -16.70
N THR A 885 -12.45 -19.84 -16.30
CA THR A 885 -13.71 -19.22 -16.68
C THR A 885 -13.42 -17.90 -17.41
N PRO A 886 -14.17 -17.55 -18.48
CA PRO A 886 -14.05 -16.23 -19.10
C PRO A 886 -14.26 -15.10 -18.09
N LEU A 887 -13.45 -14.05 -18.22
CA LEU A 887 -13.54 -12.89 -17.34
C LEU A 887 -14.86 -12.14 -17.54
N ARG A 888 -15.31 -11.49 -16.47
CA ARG A 888 -16.53 -10.67 -16.42
C ARG A 888 -16.34 -9.54 -15.42
N TYR A 889 -17.06 -8.45 -15.61
CA TYR A 889 -17.13 -7.38 -14.62
C TYR A 889 -17.81 -7.87 -13.34
N ARG A 890 -17.62 -7.13 -12.23
CA ARG A 890 -18.21 -7.45 -10.93
C ARG A 890 -19.74 -7.58 -11.00
N ASN A 891 -20.40 -6.73 -11.80
CA ASN A 891 -21.85 -6.76 -12.01
C ASN A 891 -22.35 -7.92 -12.90
N GLY A 892 -21.45 -8.79 -13.37
CA GLY A 892 -21.77 -9.94 -14.22
C GLY A 892 -21.71 -9.66 -15.72
N ASN A 893 -21.47 -8.42 -16.17
CA ASN A 893 -21.35 -8.09 -17.58
C ASN A 893 -20.17 -8.84 -18.23
N THR A 894 -20.39 -9.38 -19.43
CA THR A 894 -19.41 -10.18 -20.19
C THR A 894 -18.89 -9.49 -21.45
N GLY A 895 -19.36 -8.28 -21.74
CA GLY A 895 -18.88 -7.46 -22.86
C GLY A 895 -18.21 -6.20 -22.36
N ALA A 896 -17.05 -5.89 -22.93
CA ALA A 896 -16.38 -4.59 -22.82
C ALA A 896 -16.63 -3.76 -24.08
N LEU A 897 -16.62 -2.44 -23.91
CA LEU A 897 -16.70 -1.46 -24.99
C LEU A 897 -15.40 -0.64 -25.00
N TRP A 898 -15.04 -0.13 -26.17
CA TRP A 898 -14.01 0.90 -26.28
C TRP A 898 -14.42 2.18 -25.53
N ALA A 899 -13.47 3.07 -25.32
CA ALA A 899 -13.70 4.37 -24.68
C ALA A 899 -14.74 5.25 -25.42
N ASP A 900 -15.00 4.97 -26.71
CA ASP A 900 -16.09 5.61 -27.47
C ASP A 900 -17.50 5.24 -26.98
N GLY A 901 -17.63 4.21 -26.13
CA GLY A 901 -18.89 3.74 -25.55
C GLY A 901 -19.80 2.98 -26.53
N SER A 902 -19.30 2.59 -27.70
CA SER A 902 -20.10 1.96 -28.76
C SER A 902 -19.44 0.77 -29.46
N THR A 903 -18.10 0.74 -29.55
CA THR A 903 -17.37 -0.31 -30.25
C THR A 903 -17.14 -1.52 -29.34
N PRO A 904 -17.63 -2.72 -29.69
CA PRO A 904 -17.48 -3.91 -28.85
C PRO A 904 -16.12 -4.60 -29.00
N VAL A 905 -15.54 -5.04 -27.88
CA VAL A 905 -14.23 -5.72 -27.80
C VAL A 905 -14.32 -7.22 -28.10
N GLY A 906 -15.53 -7.80 -28.05
CA GLY A 906 -15.74 -9.25 -28.24
C GLY A 906 -15.52 -10.10 -26.98
N GLY A 907 -15.35 -9.47 -25.81
CA GLY A 907 -15.27 -10.09 -24.48
C GLY A 907 -14.59 -9.17 -23.47
N VAL A 908 -14.33 -9.66 -22.26
CA VAL A 908 -13.59 -8.92 -21.21
C VAL A 908 -12.20 -9.53 -21.03
N ASN A 909 -11.16 -8.70 -21.02
CA ASN A 909 -9.79 -9.06 -20.65
C ASN A 909 -9.36 -8.26 -19.40
N LEU A 910 -8.17 -8.51 -18.84
CA LEU A 910 -7.77 -7.78 -17.62
C LEU A 910 -7.54 -6.27 -17.89
N PHE A 911 -7.18 -5.87 -19.11
CA PHE A 911 -7.00 -4.46 -19.46
C PHE A 911 -8.28 -3.67 -19.24
N TYR A 912 -9.41 -4.11 -19.78
CA TYR A 912 -10.69 -3.40 -19.60
C TYR A 912 -11.19 -3.43 -18.14
N LEU A 913 -10.96 -4.52 -17.40
CA LEU A 913 -11.29 -4.54 -15.96
C LEU A 913 -10.53 -3.47 -15.16
N LEU A 914 -9.27 -3.24 -15.49
CA LEU A 914 -8.43 -2.23 -14.83
C LEU A 914 -8.74 -0.82 -15.36
N ALA A 915 -8.75 -0.64 -16.68
CA ALA A 915 -8.97 0.65 -17.34
C ALA A 915 -10.34 1.23 -16.97
N ASP A 916 -11.42 0.44 -17.03
CA ASP A 916 -12.75 0.92 -16.65
C ASP A 916 -12.84 1.22 -15.15
N GLY A 917 -12.13 0.46 -14.31
CA GLY A 917 -12.03 0.73 -12.87
C GLY A 917 -11.34 2.07 -12.57
N PHE A 918 -10.27 2.41 -13.30
CA PHE A 918 -9.62 3.72 -13.18
C PHE A 918 -10.46 4.84 -13.79
N ASN A 919 -11.02 4.65 -14.99
CA ASN A 919 -11.89 5.63 -15.65
C ASN A 919 -13.14 5.94 -14.83
N ALA A 920 -13.65 4.98 -14.04
CA ALA A 920 -14.77 5.19 -13.14
C ALA A 920 -14.45 6.12 -11.95
N MET A 921 -13.17 6.41 -11.67
CA MET A 921 -12.76 7.38 -10.65
C MET A 921 -12.97 8.82 -11.10
N ASP A 922 -12.71 9.13 -12.37
CA ASP A 922 -12.75 10.49 -12.93
C ASP A 922 -14.07 11.23 -12.68
N PRO A 923 -15.26 10.66 -13.01
CA PRO A 923 -16.52 11.35 -12.73
C PRO A 923 -16.80 11.52 -11.24
N ARG A 924 -16.23 10.66 -10.37
CA ARG A 924 -16.36 10.79 -8.91
C ARG A 924 -15.55 11.97 -8.39
N PHE A 925 -14.32 12.13 -8.88
CA PHE A 925 -13.46 13.24 -8.51
C PHE A 925 -13.88 14.56 -9.15
N ALA A 926 -14.44 14.53 -10.37
CA ALA A 926 -15.02 15.71 -11.00
C ALA A 926 -16.19 16.29 -10.19
N ALA A 927 -16.95 15.44 -9.50
CA ALA A 927 -18.04 15.87 -8.61
C ALA A 927 -17.55 16.43 -7.26
N GLU A 928 -16.34 16.05 -6.82
CA GLU A 928 -15.77 16.44 -5.51
C GLU A 928 -14.29 16.88 -5.65
N PRO A 929 -13.99 18.04 -6.26
CA PRO A 929 -12.62 18.46 -6.59
C PRO A 929 -11.73 18.67 -5.35
N GLU A 930 -12.30 19.10 -4.21
CA GLU A 930 -11.54 19.19 -2.95
C GLU A 930 -11.06 17.82 -2.47
N ARG A 931 -11.90 16.78 -2.61
CA ARG A 931 -11.52 15.40 -2.27
C ARG A 931 -10.49 14.85 -3.24
N HIS A 932 -10.56 15.25 -4.50
CA HIS A 932 -9.54 14.91 -5.48
C HIS A 932 -8.17 15.49 -5.09
N ALA A 933 -8.10 16.75 -4.67
CA ALA A 933 -6.85 17.35 -4.20
C ALA A 933 -6.30 16.62 -2.96
N GLU A 934 -7.15 16.27 -1.99
CA GLU A 934 -6.77 15.48 -0.82
C GLU A 934 -6.26 14.08 -1.20
N TRP A 935 -6.91 13.42 -2.16
CA TRP A 935 -6.49 12.13 -2.70
C TRP A 935 -5.10 12.21 -3.36
N LEU A 936 -4.88 13.21 -4.22
CA LEU A 936 -3.60 13.42 -4.89
C LEU A 936 -2.47 13.72 -3.89
N ALA A 937 -2.70 14.61 -2.93
CA ALA A 937 -1.73 14.95 -1.89
C ALA A 937 -1.36 13.75 -1.01
N ALA A 938 -2.36 12.96 -0.60
CA ALA A 938 -2.14 11.75 0.18
C ALA A 938 -1.42 10.67 -0.63
N ARG A 939 -1.80 10.47 -1.89
CA ARG A 939 -1.13 9.52 -2.80
C ARG A 939 0.33 9.89 -3.00
N SER A 940 0.63 11.17 -3.26
CA SER A 940 2.00 11.67 -3.38
C SER A 940 2.80 11.34 -2.13
N SER A 941 2.28 11.66 -0.94
CA SER A 941 2.95 11.38 0.33
C SER A 941 3.21 9.88 0.55
N ILE A 942 2.30 9.01 0.11
CA ILE A 942 2.47 7.55 0.20
C ILE A 942 3.54 7.07 -0.79
N VAL A 943 3.53 7.58 -2.02
CA VAL A 943 4.56 7.29 -3.03
C VAL A 943 5.93 7.74 -2.53
N ASP A 944 6.04 8.93 -1.95
CA ASP A 944 7.28 9.44 -1.38
C ASP A 944 7.76 8.59 -0.19
N GLN A 945 6.85 8.19 0.71
CA GLN A 945 7.23 7.38 1.88
C GLN A 945 7.67 5.96 1.51
N PHE A 946 7.02 5.34 0.53
CA PHE A 946 7.23 3.91 0.25
C PHE A 946 8.05 3.64 -1.01
N LEU A 947 7.91 4.44 -2.07
CA LEU A 947 8.49 4.17 -3.38
C LEU A 947 9.65 5.11 -3.74
N ALA A 948 9.92 6.16 -2.96
CA ALA A 948 11.06 7.03 -3.21
C ALA A 948 12.38 6.25 -3.30
N THR A 949 13.24 6.72 -4.19
CA THR A 949 14.52 6.07 -4.50
C THR A 949 15.66 7.07 -4.36
N GLU A 950 16.84 6.58 -4.01
CA GLU A 950 18.07 7.38 -3.92
C GLU A 950 19.20 6.70 -4.70
N GLY A 951 20.20 7.48 -5.11
CA GLY A 951 21.28 7.00 -5.97
C GLY A 951 20.87 6.89 -7.44
N SER A 952 21.81 6.43 -8.27
CA SER A 952 21.61 6.31 -9.73
C SER A 952 22.33 5.08 -10.29
N GLY A 953 21.82 4.55 -11.42
CA GLY A 953 22.42 3.39 -12.09
C GLY A 953 22.55 2.19 -11.12
N ALA A 954 23.75 1.63 -11.02
CA ALA A 954 24.03 0.48 -10.15
C ALA A 954 23.98 0.80 -8.64
N SER A 955 24.00 2.08 -8.26
CA SER A 955 23.89 2.52 -6.85
C SER A 955 22.45 2.87 -6.42
N ALA A 956 21.49 2.79 -7.35
CA ALA A 956 20.09 3.02 -7.06
C ALA A 956 19.60 2.08 -5.97
N ARG A 957 18.73 2.59 -5.08
CA ARG A 957 18.17 1.82 -3.97
C ARG A 957 16.91 2.49 -3.46
N PHE A 958 16.04 1.74 -2.79
CA PHE A 958 14.87 2.35 -2.19
C PHE A 958 15.29 3.19 -0.98
N HIS A 959 14.72 4.39 -0.87
CA HIS A 959 14.90 5.22 0.32
C HIS A 959 14.35 4.48 1.55
N ASN A 960 13.16 3.91 1.39
CA ASN A 960 12.56 3.03 2.38
C ASN A 960 13.16 1.61 2.34
N ARG A 961 14.05 1.33 3.31
CA ARG A 961 14.73 0.02 3.43
C ARG A 961 13.82 -1.15 3.74
N ALA A 962 12.63 -0.90 4.27
CA ALA A 962 11.69 -1.97 4.57
C ALA A 962 10.92 -2.43 3.33
N LEU A 963 10.80 -1.60 2.28
CA LEU A 963 9.96 -1.91 1.12
C LEU A 963 10.29 -3.26 0.44
N PRO A 964 11.56 -3.59 0.12
CA PRO A 964 11.86 -4.87 -0.52
C PRO A 964 11.50 -6.07 0.36
N GLY A 965 11.80 -5.98 1.66
CA GLY A 965 11.48 -7.03 2.63
C GLY A 965 9.97 -7.23 2.83
N VAL A 966 9.21 -6.14 2.96
CA VAL A 966 7.74 -6.18 3.07
C VAL A 966 7.12 -6.74 1.79
N THR A 967 7.61 -6.32 0.62
CA THR A 967 7.11 -6.82 -0.67
C THR A 967 7.38 -8.31 -0.83
N ARG A 968 8.60 -8.79 -0.51
CA ARG A 968 8.91 -10.23 -0.54
C ARG A 968 8.05 -11.03 0.43
N ALA A 969 7.82 -10.52 1.64
CA ALA A 969 6.95 -11.16 2.63
C ALA A 969 5.49 -11.22 2.16
N LEU A 970 4.96 -10.14 1.59
CA LEU A 970 3.61 -10.06 1.03
C LEU A 970 3.41 -11.00 -0.15
N VAL A 971 4.36 -11.02 -1.09
CA VAL A 971 4.29 -11.89 -2.27
C VAL A 971 4.40 -13.36 -1.87
N ALA A 972 5.31 -13.71 -0.95
CA ALA A 972 5.41 -15.06 -0.40
C ALA A 972 4.09 -15.50 0.26
N TRP A 973 3.50 -14.64 1.09
CA TRP A 973 2.20 -14.88 1.70
C TRP A 973 1.10 -15.10 0.64
N LEU A 974 1.03 -14.24 -0.37
CA LEU A 974 0.01 -14.34 -1.43
C LEU A 974 0.15 -15.64 -2.22
N ARG A 975 1.38 -16.06 -2.54
CA ARG A 975 1.67 -17.32 -3.23
C ARG A 975 1.19 -18.53 -2.43
N GLU A 976 1.45 -18.57 -1.14
CA GLU A 976 0.95 -19.63 -0.26
C GLU A 976 -0.58 -19.67 -0.22
N ARG A 977 -1.24 -18.51 -0.21
CA ARG A 977 -2.71 -18.43 -0.26
C ARG A 977 -3.26 -18.95 -1.58
N VAL A 978 -2.67 -18.55 -2.70
CA VAL A 978 -3.03 -19.06 -4.03
C VAL A 978 -2.82 -20.57 -4.11
N ALA A 979 -1.68 -21.08 -3.62
CA ALA A 979 -1.39 -22.51 -3.61
C ALA A 979 -2.41 -23.30 -2.76
N ALA A 980 -2.75 -22.80 -1.57
CA ALA A 980 -3.73 -23.42 -0.68
C ALA A 980 -5.13 -23.50 -1.32
N HIS A 981 -5.61 -22.40 -1.90
CA HIS A 981 -6.93 -22.38 -2.57
C HIS A 981 -6.95 -23.16 -3.89
N ARG A 982 -5.83 -23.20 -4.61
CA ARG A 982 -5.69 -24.08 -5.78
C ARG A 982 -5.76 -25.56 -5.38
N ALA A 983 -5.09 -25.95 -4.29
CA ALA A 983 -5.15 -27.31 -3.77
C ALA A 983 -6.56 -27.68 -3.25
N ALA A 984 -7.30 -26.71 -2.70
CA ALA A 984 -8.69 -26.89 -2.27
C ALA A 984 -9.72 -26.84 -3.42
N GLY A 985 -9.31 -26.44 -4.63
CA GLY A 985 -10.20 -26.33 -5.79
C GLY A 985 -11.14 -25.12 -5.76
N ASP A 986 -10.91 -24.14 -4.89
CA ASP A 986 -11.77 -22.98 -4.67
C ASP A 986 -11.11 -21.62 -5.01
N LEU A 987 -9.96 -21.63 -5.71
CA LEU A 987 -9.18 -20.43 -6.08
C LEU A 987 -10.03 -19.33 -6.73
N ASP A 988 -10.80 -19.66 -7.77
CA ASP A 988 -11.61 -18.69 -8.50
C ASP A 988 -12.70 -18.07 -7.61
N ALA A 989 -13.39 -18.90 -6.82
CA ALA A 989 -14.42 -18.46 -5.89
C ALA A 989 -13.83 -17.56 -4.80
N TRP A 990 -12.67 -17.92 -4.25
CA TRP A 990 -11.97 -17.12 -3.25
C TRP A 990 -11.48 -15.79 -3.82
N ALA A 991 -10.80 -15.80 -4.97
CA ALA A 991 -10.16 -14.64 -5.56
C ALA A 991 -11.20 -13.62 -6.06
N LEU A 992 -12.23 -14.07 -6.77
CA LEU A 992 -13.32 -13.21 -7.23
C LEU A 992 -14.24 -12.77 -6.07
N GLY A 993 -14.29 -13.54 -4.98
CA GLY A 993 -15.01 -13.17 -3.75
C GLY A 993 -14.30 -12.10 -2.89
N LEU A 994 -13.09 -11.65 -3.23
CA LEU A 994 -12.41 -10.58 -2.50
C LEU A 994 -13.16 -9.25 -2.59
N SER A 995 -13.68 -8.90 -3.78
CA SER A 995 -14.46 -7.67 -3.99
C SER A 995 -15.75 -7.67 -3.19
N GLY A 996 -16.49 -8.79 -3.17
CA GLY A 996 -17.70 -8.95 -2.36
C GLY A 996 -17.44 -8.84 -0.85
N ARG A 997 -16.29 -9.33 -0.36
CA ARG A 997 -15.89 -9.15 1.05
C ARG A 997 -15.59 -7.69 1.38
N LEU A 998 -14.86 -6.99 0.51
CA LEU A 998 -14.61 -5.56 0.68
C LEU A 998 -15.91 -4.76 0.64
N GLU A 999 -16.82 -5.11 -0.26
CA GLU A 999 -18.13 -4.49 -0.38
C GLU A 999 -18.95 -4.61 0.91
N THR A 1000 -18.98 -5.80 1.52
CA THR A 1000 -19.63 -6.01 2.83
C THR A 1000 -18.99 -5.12 3.90
N VAL A 1001 -17.66 -5.11 4.00
CA VAL A 1001 -16.94 -4.29 5.00
C VAL A 1001 -17.26 -2.80 4.83
N VAL A 1002 -17.27 -2.30 3.60
CA VAL A 1002 -17.53 -0.89 3.29
C VAL A 1002 -18.98 -0.48 3.59
N ARG A 1003 -19.95 -1.37 3.36
CA ARG A 1003 -21.38 -1.12 3.63
C ARG A 1003 -21.73 -1.23 5.11
N ASP A 1004 -20.91 -1.92 5.88
CA ASP A 1004 -21.18 -2.27 7.26
C ASP A 1004 -21.05 -1.08 8.23
N ALA A 1005 -21.85 -1.14 9.30
CA ALA A 1005 -21.98 -0.04 10.26
C ALA A 1005 -20.66 0.34 10.97
N PRO A 1006 -19.78 -0.61 11.37
CA PRO A 1006 -18.51 -0.26 12.01
C PRO A 1006 -17.57 0.54 11.12
N PHE A 1007 -17.48 0.20 9.83
CA PHE A 1007 -16.64 0.92 8.88
C PHE A 1007 -17.16 2.35 8.66
N ALA A 1008 -18.47 2.48 8.45
CA ALA A 1008 -19.13 3.76 8.28
C ALA A 1008 -18.97 4.68 9.51
N ALA A 1009 -19.34 4.20 10.70
CA ALA A 1009 -19.28 4.99 11.93
C ALA A 1009 -17.83 5.32 12.32
N GLY A 1010 -16.89 4.39 12.11
CA GLY A 1010 -15.47 4.65 12.30
C GLY A 1010 -14.93 5.72 11.35
N THR A 1011 -15.36 5.71 10.09
CA THR A 1011 -14.99 6.75 9.11
C THR A 1011 -15.53 8.11 9.52
N ASP A 1012 -16.82 8.19 9.91
CA ASP A 1012 -17.44 9.45 10.35
C ASP A 1012 -16.75 10.01 11.61
N LEU A 1013 -16.38 9.14 12.56
CA LEU A 1013 -15.62 9.53 13.76
C LEU A 1013 -14.20 10.01 13.43
N ALA A 1014 -13.49 9.32 12.54
CA ALA A 1014 -12.16 9.72 12.11
C ALA A 1014 -12.15 11.07 11.35
N LEU A 1015 -13.18 11.33 10.56
CA LEU A 1015 -13.36 12.62 9.89
C LEU A 1015 -13.70 13.73 10.89
N ALA A 1016 -14.52 13.45 11.91
CA ALA A 1016 -14.78 14.41 12.97
C ALA A 1016 -13.51 14.74 13.79
N LEU A 1017 -12.64 13.74 14.02
CA LEU A 1017 -11.31 13.96 14.60
C LEU A 1017 -10.42 14.80 13.68
N ARG A 1018 -10.47 14.58 12.37
CA ARG A 1018 -9.72 15.34 11.38
C ARG A 1018 -10.06 16.83 11.41
N ASP A 1019 -11.34 17.15 11.56
CA ASP A 1019 -11.87 18.52 11.49
C ASP A 1019 -11.59 19.34 12.77
N ASP A 1020 -11.07 18.70 13.83
CA ASP A 1020 -10.59 19.37 15.03
C ASP A 1020 -9.04 19.45 15.03
N PRO A 1021 -8.45 20.64 14.81
CA PRO A 1021 -7.00 20.78 14.74
C PRO A 1021 -6.26 20.38 16.02
N ALA A 1022 -6.85 20.63 17.19
CA ALA A 1022 -6.20 20.34 18.47
C ALA A 1022 -6.17 18.83 18.72
N ALA A 1023 -7.29 18.14 18.52
CA ALA A 1023 -7.39 16.70 18.67
C ALA A 1023 -6.55 15.97 17.62
N ARG A 1024 -6.59 16.42 16.36
CA ARG A 1024 -5.75 15.88 15.27
C ARG A 1024 -4.27 15.91 15.63
N VAL A 1025 -3.75 17.06 16.03
CA VAL A 1025 -2.32 17.23 16.37
C VAL A 1025 -1.95 16.42 17.61
N ALA A 1026 -2.79 16.40 18.64
CA ALA A 1026 -2.50 15.69 19.88
C ALA A 1026 -2.46 14.17 19.67
N VAL A 1027 -3.45 13.60 18.98
CA VAL A 1027 -3.49 12.17 18.66
C VAL A 1027 -2.30 11.76 17.78
N ALA A 1028 -1.98 12.55 16.75
CA ALA A 1028 -0.87 12.24 15.86
C ALA A 1028 0.48 12.24 16.61
N ARG A 1029 0.72 13.19 17.52
CA ARG A 1029 1.92 13.20 18.36
C ARG A 1029 2.01 12.00 19.30
N LEU A 1030 0.89 11.59 19.91
CA LEU A 1030 0.86 10.40 20.75
C LEU A 1030 1.20 9.14 19.95
N LEU A 1031 0.59 8.97 18.77
CA LEU A 1031 0.87 7.83 17.90
C LEU A 1031 2.34 7.81 17.46
N THR A 1032 2.91 8.97 17.10
CA THR A 1032 4.35 9.10 16.80
C THR A 1032 5.23 8.74 18.00
N HIS A 1033 4.87 9.16 19.22
CA HIS A 1033 5.57 8.76 20.44
C HIS A 1033 5.52 7.25 20.65
N MET A 1034 4.35 6.62 20.47
CA MET A 1034 4.18 5.18 20.61
C MET A 1034 4.99 4.39 19.59
N MET A 1035 5.27 4.96 18.40
CA MET A 1035 6.11 4.35 17.36
C MET A 1035 7.60 4.71 17.49
N SER A 1036 8.01 5.46 18.53
CA SER A 1036 9.40 5.89 18.69
C SER A 1036 10.33 4.78 19.19
N ASP A 1037 11.49 4.67 18.56
CA ASP A 1037 12.54 3.69 18.91
C ASP A 1037 13.49 4.16 20.02
N ALA A 1038 13.30 5.38 20.52
CA ALA A 1038 14.15 5.93 21.58
C ALA A 1038 13.87 5.24 22.92
N ALA A 1039 14.79 4.38 23.36
CA ALA A 1039 14.76 3.79 24.70
C ALA A 1039 15.40 4.75 25.72
N PRO A 1040 14.78 5.00 26.89
CA PRO A 1040 15.34 5.86 27.94
C PRO A 1040 16.69 5.38 28.49
N ASN A 1041 16.93 4.06 28.46
CA ASN A 1041 18.20 3.45 28.83
C ASN A 1041 18.31 2.03 28.26
N ALA A 1042 19.52 1.43 28.32
CA ALA A 1042 19.80 0.08 27.83
C ALA A 1042 19.07 -1.06 28.56
N ARG A 1043 18.21 -0.78 29.56
CA ARG A 1043 17.47 -1.77 30.36
C ARG A 1043 15.94 -1.67 30.19
N THR A 1044 15.45 -0.74 29.37
CA THR A 1044 14.01 -0.53 29.14
C THR A 1044 13.66 -0.68 27.67
N ALA A 1045 12.59 -1.44 27.35
CA ALA A 1045 12.00 -1.43 26.01
C ALA A 1045 11.64 -0.01 25.55
N SER A 1046 11.82 0.27 24.26
CA SER A 1046 11.32 1.50 23.64
C SER A 1046 9.78 1.51 23.63
N PRO A 1047 9.15 2.70 23.55
CA PRO A 1047 7.71 2.82 23.33
C PRO A 1047 7.22 1.98 22.15
N GLN A 1048 7.99 1.92 21.05
CA GLN A 1048 7.68 1.07 19.89
C GLN A 1048 7.67 -0.41 20.26
N ALA A 1049 8.70 -0.93 20.94
CA ALA A 1049 8.78 -2.35 21.29
C ALA A 1049 7.62 -2.79 22.22
N THR A 1050 7.25 -1.95 23.19
CA THR A 1050 6.08 -2.20 24.05
C THR A 1050 4.78 -2.16 23.24
N THR A 1051 4.63 -1.18 22.35
CA THR A 1051 3.44 -1.04 21.51
C THR A 1051 3.28 -2.22 20.56
N LEU A 1052 4.36 -2.62 19.88
CA LEU A 1052 4.38 -3.79 18.99
C LEU A 1052 4.06 -5.07 19.74
N SER A 1053 4.62 -5.27 20.93
CA SER A 1053 4.32 -6.45 21.75
C SER A 1053 2.84 -6.49 22.14
N ALA A 1054 2.25 -5.35 22.50
CA ALA A 1054 0.84 -5.24 22.85
C ALA A 1054 -0.09 -5.45 21.64
N LEU A 1055 0.26 -4.92 20.47
CA LEU A 1055 -0.48 -5.15 19.22
C LEU A 1055 -0.42 -6.62 18.81
N ALA A 1056 0.77 -7.23 18.85
CA ALA A 1056 0.99 -8.65 18.57
C ALA A 1056 0.22 -9.55 19.55
N ASP A 1057 0.12 -9.18 20.82
CA ASP A 1057 -0.72 -9.85 21.81
C ASP A 1057 -2.20 -9.75 21.43
N THR A 1058 -2.67 -8.53 21.16
CA THR A 1058 -4.08 -8.25 20.85
C THR A 1058 -4.56 -9.05 19.64
N VAL A 1059 -3.84 -9.01 18.51
CA VAL A 1059 -4.26 -9.75 17.30
C VAL A 1059 -4.28 -11.26 17.51
N GLN A 1060 -3.43 -11.80 18.38
CA GLN A 1060 -3.45 -13.23 18.71
C GLN A 1060 -4.59 -13.58 19.66
N VAL A 1061 -4.92 -12.72 20.63
CA VAL A 1061 -6.05 -12.93 21.56
C VAL A 1061 -7.39 -12.85 20.83
N LEU A 1062 -7.53 -11.92 19.89
CA LEU A 1062 -8.75 -11.75 19.09
C LEU A 1062 -9.12 -12.98 18.24
N ARG A 1063 -8.20 -13.93 18.05
CA ARG A 1063 -8.46 -15.19 17.34
C ARG A 1063 -9.15 -16.25 18.23
N ALA A 1064 -9.15 -16.04 19.54
CA ALA A 1064 -9.72 -16.96 20.52
C ALA A 1064 -11.20 -16.65 20.78
N ASP A 1065 -12.04 -16.85 19.76
CA ASP A 1065 -13.49 -16.58 19.77
C ASP A 1065 -14.19 -17.12 21.04
N ALA A 1066 -13.83 -18.33 21.47
CA ALA A 1066 -14.39 -18.98 22.66
C ALA A 1066 -14.18 -18.19 23.97
N ASP A 1067 -13.17 -17.32 24.03
CA ASP A 1067 -12.91 -16.42 25.16
C ASP A 1067 -13.37 -14.99 24.89
N VAL A 1068 -13.20 -14.51 23.67
CA VAL A 1068 -13.47 -13.12 23.31
C VAL A 1068 -14.96 -12.85 23.16
N ASP A 1069 -15.73 -13.73 22.49
CA ASP A 1069 -17.15 -13.48 22.23
C ASP A 1069 -18.01 -13.35 23.50
N PRO A 1070 -17.83 -14.20 24.54
CA PRO A 1070 -18.51 -13.98 25.82
C PRO A 1070 -18.18 -12.63 26.45
N LEU A 1071 -16.92 -12.20 26.36
CA LEU A 1071 -16.48 -10.92 26.90
C LEU A 1071 -17.09 -9.75 26.14
N LEU A 1072 -17.07 -9.77 24.81
CA LEU A 1072 -17.69 -8.74 23.99
C LEU A 1072 -19.19 -8.62 24.30
N ARG A 1073 -19.93 -9.73 24.34
CA ARG A 1073 -21.36 -9.74 24.69
C ARG A 1073 -21.62 -9.14 26.06
N SER A 1074 -20.79 -9.46 27.05
CA SER A 1074 -20.90 -8.91 28.40
C SER A 1074 -20.57 -7.41 28.46
N LEU A 1075 -19.71 -6.91 27.57
CA LEU A 1075 -19.32 -5.50 27.47
C LEU A 1075 -20.29 -4.66 26.63
N ALA A 1076 -21.23 -5.27 25.89
CA ALA A 1076 -22.18 -4.54 25.07
C ALA A 1076 -22.98 -3.46 25.85
N PRO A 1077 -23.50 -3.71 27.07
CA PRO A 1077 -24.19 -2.68 27.86
C PRO A 1077 -23.30 -1.48 28.21
N ALA A 1078 -22.00 -1.69 28.39
CA ALA A 1078 -21.03 -0.64 28.66
C ALA A 1078 -20.92 0.39 27.52
N MET A 1079 -21.21 -0.03 26.29
CA MET A 1079 -21.20 0.80 25.09
C MET A 1079 -22.53 1.54 24.86
N THR A 1080 -23.49 1.46 25.79
CA THR A 1080 -24.75 2.19 25.64
C THR A 1080 -24.47 3.70 25.58
N PRO A 1081 -24.89 4.41 24.52
CA PRO A 1081 -24.66 5.85 24.43
C PRO A 1081 -25.25 6.58 25.64
N ARG A 1082 -24.52 7.61 26.11
CA ARG A 1082 -24.83 8.45 27.29
C ARG A 1082 -24.89 7.73 28.64
N THR A 1083 -25.56 6.57 28.76
CA THR A 1083 -25.80 5.93 30.07
C THR A 1083 -24.93 4.71 30.34
N GLY A 1084 -24.25 4.16 29.33
CA GLY A 1084 -23.33 3.04 29.49
C GLY A 1084 -22.09 3.42 30.28
N LEU A 1085 -21.38 2.40 30.78
CA LEU A 1085 -20.15 2.60 31.57
C LEU A 1085 -19.10 3.45 30.82
N VAL A 1086 -18.90 3.22 29.52
CA VAL A 1086 -17.88 3.95 28.74
C VAL A 1086 -18.17 5.45 28.67
N PRO A 1087 -19.34 5.92 28.19
CA PRO A 1087 -19.64 7.34 28.22
C PRO A 1087 -19.73 7.90 29.65
N GLN A 1088 -20.18 7.13 30.65
CA GLN A 1088 -20.19 7.56 32.05
C GLN A 1088 -18.77 7.88 32.55
N VAL A 1089 -17.82 6.97 32.33
CA VAL A 1089 -16.41 7.14 32.74
C VAL A 1089 -15.78 8.32 32.01
N LEU A 1090 -16.02 8.48 30.71
CA LEU A 1090 -15.50 9.60 29.94
C LEU A 1090 -16.06 10.95 30.43
N ARG A 1091 -17.35 11.02 30.77
CA ARG A 1091 -17.97 12.21 31.38
C ARG A 1091 -17.34 12.53 32.73
N PHE A 1092 -17.14 11.53 33.58
CA PHE A 1092 -16.44 11.73 34.85
C PHE A 1092 -15.03 12.26 34.61
N PHE A 1093 -14.24 11.67 33.71
CA PHE A 1093 -12.89 12.15 33.43
C PHE A 1093 -12.86 13.56 32.84
N ASP A 1094 -13.78 13.91 31.92
CA ASP A 1094 -13.91 15.27 31.38
C ASP A 1094 -14.14 16.30 32.50
N ARG A 1095 -15.08 16.03 33.42
CA ARG A 1095 -15.38 16.93 34.53
C ARG A 1095 -14.30 16.94 35.61
N ALA A 1096 -13.76 15.78 35.96
CA ALA A 1096 -12.72 15.65 36.97
C ALA A 1096 -11.43 16.35 36.54
N ARG A 1097 -11.05 16.27 35.26
CA ARG A 1097 -9.87 16.96 34.74
C ARG A 1097 -10.00 18.47 34.76
N ALA A 1098 -11.20 19.00 34.50
CA ALA A 1098 -11.46 20.44 34.62
C ALA A 1098 -11.27 20.95 36.06
N LEU A 1099 -11.41 20.07 37.06
CA LEU A 1099 -11.25 20.36 38.48
C LEU A 1099 -9.85 19.99 39.02
N ASP A 1100 -9.11 19.09 38.37
CA ASP A 1100 -7.76 18.64 38.75
C ASP A 1100 -6.68 19.66 38.35
N ARG A 1101 -6.65 20.81 39.05
CA ARG A 1101 -5.71 21.92 38.77
C ARG A 1101 -4.23 21.51 38.89
N ASP A 1102 -3.92 20.61 39.82
CA ASP A 1102 -2.56 20.13 40.09
C ASP A 1102 -2.18 18.90 39.23
N ARG A 1103 -3.06 18.40 38.36
CA ARG A 1103 -2.87 17.19 37.54
C ARG A 1103 -2.48 15.97 38.39
N ALA A 1104 -3.04 15.88 39.60
CA ALA A 1104 -2.72 14.83 40.56
C ALA A 1104 -3.20 13.46 40.05
N LEU A 1105 -4.34 13.37 39.39
CA LEU A 1105 -4.95 12.10 38.93
C LEU A 1105 -4.05 11.38 37.93
N ILE A 1106 -3.61 12.09 36.89
CA ILE A 1106 -2.74 11.51 35.85
C ILE A 1106 -1.35 11.21 36.40
N SER A 1107 -0.87 12.02 37.36
CA SER A 1107 0.43 11.79 38.01
C SER A 1107 0.41 10.50 38.81
N VAL A 1108 -0.65 10.24 39.59
CA VAL A 1108 -0.81 8.96 40.30
C VAL A 1108 -0.87 7.78 39.33
N LEU A 1109 -1.64 7.89 38.24
CA LEU A 1109 -1.71 6.84 37.23
C LEU A 1109 -0.35 6.59 36.56
N GLY A 1110 0.42 7.64 36.26
CA GLY A 1110 1.77 7.54 35.72
C GLY A 1110 2.73 6.79 36.64
N HIS A 1111 2.76 7.14 37.93
CA HIS A 1111 3.58 6.44 38.91
C HIS A 1111 3.10 4.99 39.15
N ALA A 1112 1.80 4.73 39.08
CA ALA A 1112 1.23 3.40 39.26
C ALA A 1112 1.63 2.41 38.15
N VAL A 1113 1.99 2.91 36.96
CA VAL A 1113 2.49 2.10 35.83
C VAL A 1113 4.01 2.17 35.66
N GLU A 1114 4.70 2.93 36.51
CA GLU A 1114 6.14 3.05 36.48
C GLU A 1114 6.78 1.89 37.25
N ARG A 1115 7.78 1.24 36.63
CA ARG A 1115 8.48 0.13 37.27
C ARG A 1115 9.42 0.61 38.38
N PRO A 1116 9.48 -0.08 39.52
CA PRO A 1116 10.43 0.25 40.58
C PRO A 1116 11.88 0.14 40.12
N ALA A 1117 12.75 1.06 40.58
CA ALA A 1117 14.18 1.08 40.25
C ALA A 1117 15.02 0.04 41.03
N THR A 1118 14.42 -1.06 41.48
CA THR A 1118 15.01 -2.08 42.38
C THR A 1118 16.14 -2.90 41.74
N GLY A 1119 16.38 -2.73 40.43
CA GLY A 1119 17.35 -3.52 39.66
C GLY A 1119 16.88 -4.95 39.33
N ASN A 1120 15.76 -5.40 39.91
CA ASN A 1120 15.13 -6.68 39.57
C ASN A 1120 14.10 -6.46 38.43
N PRO A 1121 14.35 -6.98 37.21
CA PRO A 1121 13.44 -6.81 36.06
C PRO A 1121 12.08 -7.51 36.23
N LEU A 1122 11.96 -8.37 37.26
CA LEU A 1122 10.74 -9.10 37.60
C LEU A 1122 9.82 -8.34 38.55
N THR A 1123 10.27 -7.24 39.16
CA THR A 1123 9.39 -6.45 40.03
C THR A 1123 8.29 -5.83 39.15
N PRO A 1124 7.02 -6.18 39.39
CA PRO A 1124 5.91 -5.66 38.60
C PRO A 1124 5.63 -4.20 38.93
N GLU A 1125 4.85 -3.55 38.08
CA GLU A 1125 4.36 -2.19 38.30
C GLU A 1125 3.43 -2.14 39.53
N PRO A 1126 3.40 -1.02 40.29
CA PRO A 1126 2.54 -0.89 41.47
C PRO A 1126 1.07 -1.26 41.22
N LEU A 1127 0.51 -0.87 40.08
CA LEU A 1127 -0.86 -1.20 39.70
C LEU A 1127 -1.10 -2.71 39.61
N THR A 1128 -0.12 -3.45 39.07
CA THR A 1128 -0.17 -4.92 38.97
C THR A 1128 -0.12 -5.54 40.36
N VAL A 1129 0.74 -5.05 41.26
CA VAL A 1129 0.80 -5.53 42.65
C VAL A 1129 -0.53 -5.31 43.38
N ILE A 1130 -1.12 -4.12 43.23
CA ILE A 1130 -2.40 -3.78 43.86
C ILE A 1130 -3.52 -4.68 43.30
N ALA A 1131 -3.56 -4.89 41.98
CA ALA A 1131 -4.56 -5.77 41.35
C ALA A 1131 -4.40 -7.23 41.81
N ASP A 1132 -3.18 -7.75 41.82
CA ASP A 1132 -2.88 -9.11 42.30
C ASP A 1132 -3.21 -9.26 43.79
N ALA A 1133 -2.96 -8.24 44.60
CA ALA A 1133 -3.33 -8.27 46.02
C ALA A 1133 -4.85 -8.30 46.25
N ILE A 1134 -5.61 -7.53 45.47
CA ILE A 1134 -7.07 -7.59 45.49
C ILE A 1134 -7.54 -8.98 45.05
N ALA A 1135 -6.96 -9.53 43.97
CA ALA A 1135 -7.28 -10.85 43.47
C ALA A 1135 -6.98 -11.94 44.53
N ASP A 1136 -5.74 -12.05 44.99
CA ASP A 1136 -5.23 -13.07 45.90
C ASP A 1136 -5.91 -13.05 47.27
N THR A 1137 -6.27 -11.86 47.76
CA THR A 1137 -7.04 -11.72 49.01
C THR A 1137 -8.47 -12.21 48.87
N ASN A 1138 -9.08 -12.12 47.68
CA ASN A 1138 -10.52 -12.38 47.47
C ASN A 1138 -10.82 -13.68 46.68
N ARG A 1139 -9.84 -14.57 46.53
CA ARG A 1139 -10.02 -15.91 45.95
C ARG A 1139 -10.91 -16.81 46.82
N GLU A 1140 -11.30 -17.97 46.27
CA GLU A 1140 -11.99 -19.02 47.06
C GLU A 1140 -11.13 -19.44 48.27
N ARG A 1141 -9.81 -19.52 48.06
CA ARG A 1141 -8.79 -19.72 49.10
C ARG A 1141 -7.91 -18.48 49.18
N PRO A 1142 -8.16 -17.56 50.12
CA PRO A 1142 -7.36 -16.35 50.27
C PRO A 1142 -5.88 -16.66 50.47
N GLY A 1143 -5.03 -15.97 49.71
CA GLY A 1143 -3.58 -16.19 49.69
C GLY A 1143 -3.08 -17.16 48.63
N ASP A 1144 -3.97 -17.85 47.90
CA ASP A 1144 -3.57 -18.61 46.70
C ASP A 1144 -3.00 -17.64 45.65
N HIS A 1145 -1.95 -18.08 44.94
CA HIS A 1145 -1.26 -17.31 43.90
C HIS A 1145 -1.39 -18.01 42.53
N GLY A 1146 -1.14 -17.26 41.45
CA GLY A 1146 -1.11 -17.80 40.08
C GLY A 1146 -2.45 -17.71 39.33
N PRO A 1147 -2.71 -18.58 38.35
CA PRO A 1147 -3.94 -18.53 37.55
C PRO A 1147 -5.21 -18.67 38.40
N MET A 1148 -6.22 -17.87 38.09
CA MET A 1148 -7.52 -17.87 38.75
C MET A 1148 -8.47 -18.88 38.09
N SER A 1149 -9.20 -19.63 38.92
CA SER A 1149 -10.35 -20.41 38.46
C SER A 1149 -11.55 -19.50 38.17
N PRO A 1150 -12.57 -19.96 37.43
CA PRO A 1150 -13.82 -19.22 37.27
C PRO A 1150 -14.48 -18.84 38.61
N GLN A 1151 -14.29 -19.67 39.64
CA GLN A 1151 -14.81 -19.43 40.98
C GLN A 1151 -14.03 -18.30 41.70
N ASP A 1152 -12.71 -18.25 41.54
CA ASP A 1152 -11.88 -17.17 42.09
C ASP A 1152 -12.24 -15.81 41.46
N VAL A 1153 -12.48 -15.78 40.14
CA VAL A 1153 -12.95 -14.57 39.44
C VAL A 1153 -14.29 -14.11 40.01
N PHE A 1154 -15.24 -15.03 40.22
CA PHE A 1154 -16.54 -14.71 40.80
C PHE A 1154 -16.42 -14.10 42.20
N TYR A 1155 -15.64 -14.71 43.11
CA TYR A 1155 -15.46 -14.17 44.45
C TYR A 1155 -14.78 -12.80 44.42
N THR A 1156 -13.77 -12.61 43.59
CA THR A 1156 -13.09 -11.33 43.41
C THR A 1156 -14.07 -10.24 42.96
N PHE A 1157 -14.87 -10.52 41.92
CA PHE A 1157 -15.89 -9.57 41.46
C PHE A 1157 -16.92 -9.27 42.54
N ARG A 1158 -17.42 -10.27 43.26
CA ARG A 1158 -18.41 -10.10 44.34
C ARG A 1158 -17.91 -9.15 45.44
N GLU A 1159 -16.65 -9.30 45.87
CA GLU A 1159 -16.09 -8.45 46.91
C GLU A 1159 -15.84 -7.02 46.42
N VAL A 1160 -15.38 -6.85 45.18
CA VAL A 1160 -15.24 -5.52 44.56
C VAL A 1160 -16.60 -4.82 44.42
N ILE A 1161 -17.63 -5.54 43.94
CA ILE A 1161 -19.02 -5.05 43.85
C ILE A 1161 -19.52 -4.60 45.22
N SER A 1162 -19.34 -5.43 46.25
CA SER A 1162 -19.71 -5.13 47.63
C SER A 1162 -19.02 -3.86 48.11
N PHE A 1163 -17.70 -3.75 47.92
CA PHE A 1163 -16.93 -2.57 48.30
C PHE A 1163 -17.40 -1.29 47.59
N LEU A 1164 -17.70 -1.35 46.30
CA LEU A 1164 -18.15 -0.19 45.53
C LEU A 1164 -19.55 0.30 45.92
N THR A 1165 -20.41 -0.57 46.47
CA THR A 1165 -21.83 -0.27 46.74
C THR A 1165 -22.22 -0.21 48.22
N ASP A 1166 -21.34 -0.59 49.14
CA ASP A 1166 -21.63 -0.60 50.58
C ASP A 1166 -21.71 0.83 51.16
N ASN A 1167 -22.89 1.22 51.62
CA ASN A 1167 -23.18 2.55 52.19
C ASN A 1167 -22.61 2.77 53.60
N SER A 1168 -22.22 1.70 54.30
CA SER A 1168 -21.79 1.76 55.70
C SER A 1168 -20.28 1.69 55.83
N ARG A 1169 -19.64 0.97 54.91
CA ARG A 1169 -18.20 0.76 54.95
C ARG A 1169 -17.57 1.12 53.60
N GLY A 1170 -18.23 0.89 52.46
CA GLY A 1170 -17.67 0.98 51.10
C GLY A 1170 -17.34 2.36 50.54
N MET A 1171 -17.21 2.46 49.22
CA MET A 1171 -16.94 3.72 48.52
C MET A 1171 -18.02 4.78 48.76
N GLU A 1172 -19.29 4.37 48.88
CA GLU A 1172 -20.40 5.28 49.19
C GLU A 1172 -20.22 5.96 50.56
N GLN A 1173 -19.71 5.25 51.56
CA GLN A 1173 -19.36 5.84 52.85
C GLN A 1173 -18.16 6.79 52.74
N PHE A 1174 -17.17 6.45 51.91
CA PHE A 1174 -16.02 7.34 51.66
C PHE A 1174 -16.46 8.68 51.07
N TYR A 1175 -17.37 8.65 50.09
CA TYR A 1175 -17.97 9.85 49.51
C TYR A 1175 -18.65 10.73 50.56
N ALA A 1176 -19.46 10.13 51.43
CA ALA A 1176 -20.12 10.85 52.53
C ALA A 1176 -19.12 11.44 53.54
N ILE A 1177 -17.99 10.79 53.79
CA ILE A 1177 -16.93 11.30 54.67
C ILE A 1177 -16.27 12.53 54.06
N VAL A 1178 -15.94 12.51 52.76
CA VAL A 1178 -15.32 13.64 52.05
C VAL A 1178 -16.28 14.83 52.01
N GLN A 1179 -17.55 14.62 51.66
CA GLN A 1179 -18.57 15.69 51.62
C GLN A 1179 -18.78 16.38 52.98
N ARG A 1180 -18.65 15.64 54.09
CA ARG A 1180 -18.81 16.19 55.45
C ARG A 1180 -17.55 16.90 55.96
N ARG A 1181 -16.42 16.77 55.26
CA ARG A 1181 -15.16 17.40 55.63
C ARG A 1181 -15.28 18.89 55.34
N ARG A 1182 -15.68 19.67 56.36
CA ARG A 1182 -15.76 21.13 56.26
C ARG A 1182 -14.38 21.67 55.90
N LEU A 1183 -14.31 22.41 54.79
CA LEU A 1183 -13.17 23.26 54.46
C LEU A 1183 -12.82 24.11 55.69
N PRO A 1184 -11.58 24.10 56.18
CA PRO A 1184 -11.15 25.08 57.17
C PRO A 1184 -11.38 26.46 56.55
N GLN A 1185 -12.12 27.32 57.23
CA GLN A 1185 -12.25 28.74 56.88
C GLN A 1185 -10.92 29.46 57.00
#